data_AF-A0A194S4J8-F1
#
_entry.id   AF-A0A194S4J8-F1
#
_cell.length_a   1.000
_cell.length_b   1.000
_cell.length_c   1.000
_cell.angle_alpha   90.00
_cell.angle_beta   90.00
_cell.angle_gamma   90.00
#
_symmetry.space_group_name_H-M   'P 1'
#
loop_
_entity.id
_entity.type
_entity.pdbx_description
1 polymer ?
#
loop_
_entity_poly.entity_id
_entity_poly.type
_entity_poly.pdbx_seq_one_letter_code
_entity_poly.pdbx_strand_id
1 'polypeptide(L)'
;MNGHHTRAGTGANTPFHTATSRPLVLLHPSTQTRVSLHDKSGNLVGFEAAEIDEDDVAQDGIDEHQLVLTAYFLAHVASLLPFPATATSPATAAVLHAAFTYFAHEYLSTTDVHSLGAALSAPVRTLVISSYFVAKSKLETAGHARTLPKQPQPALLQQASKGTAELYALFGGQGMNEVYFDELQSLYDLYSPLLVPFLTRASEHLVALAAAESSTLLYQHSLDALSWLQDPSTRPEVPCLASCAVSLPLIGLTQLAQYVVYGKGSSLGPAELGAQFKGATGHSQGVVSALVIAREYPAAKGDGSDAWIPFYEQALRGLSVLFQIGLQGTLAFPPLSISPALQASSLENGEGTPTAMLAVTGLELKTLENKIAEANSHVAGEGRDETVQVSLYNGPKAFVVTGNPKDLVGLADGLRKIRAPVGKDQSKVPHSKRLPVFSMRFLAINVPYHSTLLSGATDKALAALADADGAFWAPSSLTCAVYNTEDGSDMRAASAPSLLESVFTQIFTSPIYWASKATNFPASATHAIDFGTGGASGIGSLCMRNWEGRGIRTVMLGNRATGVGAGKEAWGSVVPVEHKWDDKFHPRLVRTSDGKVHLDTPFSRLLSKPPLMVGGMTPTTVKAGFVSAVLKAGYHVELAGGGHYNEKAVRAKVAEIQKLVDQPGIGLTLNCLYINQRQWTFQNPLWQQMKKEGEPIEGLCVAAGIPSTEKAKEIIDGLRDAGIKHVSFKPGSVDGIRQVVNIASSNPDFPIILQWTGGRAGGHHSCEDFHAPILATYASIRQHPNIRLVAGSGFGDAKGCYPYLSGQWSEELYGVARMPFDGFMFASWVMVAKEAHTSESVKQLIVDAPGVDDDKWEATYDKPTGGILTVNSELGEPIHKVATRGVKLWAEFDKKVFSLTKEKQVAWLADNKQYVIDRLNADFQKPWFPAKADGSSCDLAEMTYAEVNARLVRLMYVAHEKRWIDPSLRNLTGDWIRRVEERLSNVNDSNVKVSVLQSYSELNDPHAFLDKFLEAFPAAKDQILASADVAYFLAISQRPGQKPVPFIPVLDASFGIWFKKDSLWQAEDIEAVFDQDPQRVCILQGPVAVKHCTSTQIPIATMLGEIQDELVERVLADYYGGDATKVPEIDYLAPQPKPVDPVSFAAEHNVAHAVEDLADGAKKHVFSINGVLPPTGEWLNALAGPKLGWLQAFLSNVSIQAGETSVPNPVKRVLAPRHGQRVELTLRADGQPLKLDVFSAIQ
;
A
#
# COMPACT_ATOMS: atom_id res chain seq x y z
N MET A 1 14.86 -76.33 -44.37
CA MET A 1 15.36 -76.89 -45.63
C MET A 1 16.60 -76.11 -46.04
N ASN A 2 17.70 -76.84 -46.22
CA ASN A 2 18.94 -76.57 -46.94
C ASN A 2 19.66 -75.23 -46.76
N GLY A 3 20.85 -75.31 -46.17
CA GLY A 3 21.90 -74.30 -46.31
C GLY A 3 22.78 -74.51 -47.55
N HIS A 4 23.69 -73.57 -47.77
CA HIS A 4 25.00 -73.71 -48.41
C HIS A 4 25.85 -72.50 -47.98
N HIS A 5 26.88 -72.68 -47.15
CA HIS A 5 28.29 -72.97 -47.49
C HIS A 5 29.06 -71.86 -48.26
N THR A 6 29.84 -71.08 -47.47
CA THR A 6 31.28 -70.77 -47.61
C THR A 6 31.88 -70.39 -48.97
N ARG A 7 32.58 -69.23 -49.08
CA ARG A 7 34.05 -69.12 -48.86
C ARG A 7 34.59 -67.67 -48.97
N ALA A 8 35.77 -67.51 -48.39
CA ALA A 8 36.59 -66.33 -48.10
C ALA A 8 36.99 -65.39 -49.26
N GLY A 9 37.25 -64.13 -48.89
CA GLY A 9 38.03 -63.14 -49.65
C GLY A 9 38.47 -61.99 -48.72
N THR A 10 39.76 -61.70 -48.72
CA THR A 10 40.51 -60.84 -47.78
C THR A 10 40.34 -59.33 -48.00
N GLY A 11 40.16 -58.59 -46.89
CA GLY A 11 40.86 -57.34 -46.56
C GLY A 11 40.59 -56.06 -47.37
N ALA A 12 39.84 -55.12 -46.78
CA ALA A 12 40.17 -53.68 -46.76
C ALA A 12 39.27 -52.95 -45.75
N ASN A 13 39.87 -52.07 -44.94
CA ASN A 13 39.19 -51.18 -43.99
C ASN A 13 38.16 -50.27 -44.68
N THR A 14 36.93 -50.22 -44.13
CA THR A 14 35.98 -49.11 -44.30
C THR A 14 35.35 -48.77 -42.93
N PRO A 15 35.06 -47.48 -42.67
CA PRO A 15 34.89 -46.95 -41.32
C PRO A 15 33.50 -47.19 -40.74
N PHE A 16 33.44 -47.12 -39.40
CA PHE A 16 32.26 -47.05 -38.53
C PHE A 16 30.95 -46.62 -39.23
N HIS A 17 29.92 -47.47 -39.10
CA HIS A 17 28.54 -47.05 -39.34
C HIS A 17 28.20 -45.83 -38.47
N THR A 18 28.09 -44.68 -39.11
CA THR A 18 27.45 -43.47 -38.60
C THR A 18 25.99 -43.78 -38.26
N ALA A 19 25.60 -43.52 -37.01
CA ALA A 19 24.22 -43.62 -36.56
C ALA A 19 23.34 -42.62 -37.33
N THR A 20 22.45 -43.11 -38.18
CA THR A 20 21.48 -42.27 -38.91
C THR A 20 20.23 -42.04 -38.06
N SER A 21 20.04 -40.83 -37.54
CA SER A 21 18.76 -40.36 -36.98
C SER A 21 17.77 -40.04 -38.11
N ARG A 22 16.52 -40.50 -38.02
CA ARG A 22 15.45 -40.07 -38.95
C ARG A 22 14.52 -39.05 -38.27
N PRO A 23 14.17 -37.94 -38.93
CA PRO A 23 13.19 -36.99 -38.39
C PRO A 23 11.78 -37.59 -38.47
N LEU A 24 11.05 -37.58 -37.34
CA LEU A 24 9.63 -37.86 -37.22
C LEU A 24 8.93 -36.50 -37.05
N VAL A 25 8.04 -36.13 -37.97
CA VAL A 25 7.32 -34.85 -37.91
C VAL A 25 5.94 -35.06 -37.30
N LEU A 26 5.67 -34.43 -36.16
CA LEU A 26 4.31 -34.30 -35.63
C LEU A 26 3.65 -33.09 -36.29
N LEU A 27 2.42 -33.28 -36.78
CA LEU A 27 1.62 -32.25 -37.43
C LEU A 27 0.32 -32.07 -36.66
N HIS A 28 0.03 -30.84 -36.21
CA HIS A 28 -1.29 -30.50 -35.71
C HIS A 28 -2.22 -30.21 -36.91
N PRO A 29 -3.43 -30.83 -37.00
CA PRO A 29 -4.28 -30.73 -38.19
C PRO A 29 -4.70 -29.31 -38.57
N SER A 30 -4.79 -28.38 -37.61
CA SER A 30 -5.33 -27.04 -37.81
C SER A 30 -4.33 -25.88 -37.87
N THR A 31 -3.05 -26.07 -37.51
CA THR A 31 -2.09 -24.93 -37.34
C THR A 31 -0.82 -25.04 -38.18
N GLN A 32 -0.68 -26.10 -39.00
CA GLN A 32 0.54 -26.41 -39.77
C GLN A 32 1.86 -26.49 -38.96
N THR A 33 1.74 -26.55 -37.64
CA THR A 33 2.85 -26.63 -36.69
C THR A 33 3.66 -27.93 -36.87
N ARG A 34 4.99 -27.82 -37.01
CA ARG A 34 5.92 -28.95 -37.27
C ARG A 34 6.87 -29.18 -36.10
N VAL A 35 6.82 -30.36 -35.49
CA VAL A 35 7.81 -30.78 -34.47
C VAL A 35 8.61 -31.98 -34.99
N SER A 36 9.93 -31.86 -35.09
CA SER A 36 10.82 -32.94 -35.58
C SER A 36 11.47 -33.69 -34.41
N LEU A 37 11.08 -34.94 -34.18
CA LEU A 37 11.71 -35.85 -33.21
C LEU A 37 12.72 -36.75 -33.90
N HIS A 38 13.87 -37.02 -33.26
CA HIS A 38 14.91 -37.90 -33.82
C HIS A 38 14.97 -39.24 -33.07
N ASP A 39 14.60 -40.34 -33.73
CA ASP A 39 14.74 -41.72 -33.21
C ASP A 39 15.84 -42.51 -33.95
N LYS A 40 16.43 -43.49 -33.26
CA LYS A 40 17.43 -44.44 -33.78
C LYS A 40 16.84 -45.76 -34.29
N SER A 41 15.55 -46.06 -34.05
CA SER A 41 14.95 -47.40 -34.30
C SER A 41 13.80 -47.48 -35.32
N GLY A 42 13.19 -46.37 -35.75
CA GLY A 42 12.56 -46.25 -37.06
C GLY A 42 11.29 -47.08 -37.34
N ASN A 43 10.49 -47.47 -36.35
CA ASN A 43 9.19 -48.12 -36.58
C ASN A 43 8.08 -47.47 -35.74
N LEU A 44 7.18 -46.73 -36.39
CA LEU A 44 5.89 -46.26 -35.83
C LEU A 44 4.78 -46.71 -36.78
N VAL A 45 3.78 -47.42 -36.26
CA VAL A 45 2.58 -47.86 -36.99
C VAL A 45 1.41 -47.00 -36.52
N GLY A 46 0.70 -46.38 -37.48
CA GLY A 46 -0.64 -45.83 -37.27
C GLY A 46 -0.73 -44.32 -37.04
N PHE A 47 -0.57 -43.51 -38.09
CA PHE A 47 -1.14 -42.17 -38.17
C PHE A 47 -1.60 -41.93 -39.62
N GLU A 48 -2.91 -41.77 -39.85
CA GLU A 48 -3.48 -41.29 -41.10
C GLU A 48 -3.80 -39.79 -40.95
N ALA A 49 -3.43 -38.99 -41.97
CA ALA A 49 -3.71 -37.57 -42.04
C ALA A 49 -5.02 -37.31 -42.81
N ALA A 50 -5.83 -36.36 -42.33
CA ALA A 50 -7.01 -35.84 -43.02
C ALA A 50 -6.88 -34.32 -43.21
N GLU A 51 -7.26 -33.81 -44.39
CA GLU A 51 -7.44 -32.37 -44.71
C GLU A 51 -8.79 -31.88 -44.13
N ILE A 52 -9.16 -30.61 -43.86
CA ILE A 52 -8.99 -29.28 -44.51
C ILE A 52 -9.38 -28.15 -43.48
N ASP A 53 -9.05 -26.89 -43.80
CA ASP A 53 -9.71 -25.57 -43.55
C ASP A 53 -9.48 -24.72 -42.28
N GLU A 54 -9.27 -23.41 -42.54
CA GLU A 54 -8.72 -22.33 -41.70
C GLU A 54 -9.78 -21.54 -40.89
N ASP A 55 -9.41 -21.06 -39.69
CA ASP A 55 -9.42 -19.63 -39.33
C ASP A 55 -8.92 -19.34 -37.89
N ASP A 56 -8.28 -18.17 -37.74
CA ASP A 56 -7.82 -17.42 -36.55
C ASP A 56 -6.47 -17.73 -35.87
N VAL A 57 -5.50 -16.80 -36.06
CA VAL A 57 -4.18 -16.71 -35.40
C VAL A 57 -3.91 -15.29 -34.92
N ALA A 58 -3.47 -15.12 -33.67
CA ALA A 58 -2.27 -14.36 -33.26
C ALA A 58 -2.11 -14.25 -31.73
N GLN A 59 -0.91 -14.60 -31.20
CA GLN A 59 -0.01 -13.69 -30.46
C GLN A 59 1.29 -14.40 -29.99
N ASP A 60 2.40 -13.66 -29.98
CA ASP A 60 3.76 -14.09 -29.68
C ASP A 60 3.96 -14.66 -28.26
N GLY A 61 4.54 -15.86 -28.21
CA GLY A 61 4.90 -16.66 -27.03
C GLY A 61 5.39 -18.03 -27.52
N ILE A 62 5.93 -18.90 -26.65
CA ILE A 62 6.18 -20.33 -26.99
C ILE A 62 4.99 -20.81 -27.82
N ASP A 63 5.20 -21.35 -29.03
CA ASP A 63 4.11 -21.79 -29.90
C ASP A 63 3.23 -22.78 -29.10
N GLU A 64 2.14 -22.26 -28.52
CA GLU A 64 1.34 -22.98 -27.53
C GLU A 64 0.79 -24.25 -28.17
N HIS A 65 0.55 -24.21 -29.49
CA HIS A 65 0.16 -25.36 -30.28
C HIS A 65 1.26 -26.43 -30.34
N GLN A 66 2.55 -26.07 -30.45
CA GLN A 66 3.66 -27.02 -30.35
C GLN A 66 3.73 -27.67 -28.99
N LEU A 67 3.60 -26.87 -27.93
CA LEU A 67 3.63 -27.35 -26.56
C LEU A 67 2.49 -28.34 -26.29
N VAL A 68 1.27 -27.96 -26.69
CA VAL A 68 0.06 -28.80 -26.58
C VAL A 68 0.21 -30.09 -27.39
N LEU A 69 0.64 -30.00 -28.65
CA LEU A 69 0.85 -31.17 -29.52
C LEU A 69 1.88 -32.13 -28.91
N THR A 70 3.00 -31.60 -28.41
CA THR A 70 4.06 -32.41 -27.80
C THR A 70 3.58 -33.05 -26.50
N ALA A 71 2.81 -32.32 -25.67
CA ALA A 71 2.22 -32.87 -24.45
C ALA A 71 1.20 -33.99 -24.76
N TYR A 72 0.31 -33.80 -25.73
CA TYR A 72 -0.61 -34.85 -26.19
C TYR A 72 0.15 -36.07 -26.70
N PHE A 73 1.21 -35.88 -27.48
CA PHE A 73 2.03 -36.98 -27.97
C PHE A 73 2.69 -37.74 -26.81
N LEU A 74 3.23 -37.05 -25.81
CA LEU A 74 3.76 -37.66 -24.60
C LEU A 74 2.71 -38.52 -23.88
N ALA A 75 1.53 -37.97 -23.63
CA ALA A 75 0.43 -38.70 -22.98
C ALA A 75 0.00 -39.92 -23.80
N HIS A 76 -0.17 -39.76 -25.11
CA HIS A 76 -0.59 -40.83 -26.00
C HIS A 76 0.43 -41.98 -26.01
N VAL A 77 1.71 -41.70 -26.27
CA VAL A 77 2.75 -42.75 -26.28
C VAL A 77 2.89 -43.39 -24.90
N ALA A 78 2.76 -42.62 -23.82
CA ALA A 78 2.78 -43.17 -22.47
C ALA A 78 1.59 -44.11 -22.18
N SER A 79 0.40 -43.87 -22.77
CA SER A 79 -0.76 -44.76 -22.66
C SER A 79 -0.57 -46.10 -23.37
N LEU A 80 0.28 -46.14 -24.41
CA LEU A 80 0.61 -47.37 -25.14
C LEU A 80 1.55 -48.31 -24.39
N LEU A 81 2.15 -47.83 -23.27
CA LEU A 81 2.92 -48.68 -22.36
C LEU A 81 2.00 -49.18 -21.25
N PRO A 82 1.59 -50.47 -21.23
CA PRO A 82 0.74 -50.98 -20.15
C PRO A 82 1.47 -50.95 -18.80
N PHE A 83 0.73 -50.63 -17.71
CA PHE A 83 1.06 -51.10 -16.36
C PHE A 83 0.36 -52.46 -16.25
N PRO A 84 1.01 -53.66 -16.13
CA PRO A 84 2.27 -54.01 -15.47
C PRO A 84 3.28 -54.83 -16.34
N ALA A 85 4.35 -55.33 -15.71
CA ALA A 85 5.64 -55.84 -16.22
C ALA A 85 5.70 -56.95 -17.31
N THR A 86 4.63 -57.27 -18.02
CA THR A 86 4.66 -58.29 -19.09
C THR A 86 4.28 -57.66 -20.44
N ALA A 87 5.30 -57.49 -21.29
CA ALA A 87 5.27 -56.93 -22.65
C ALA A 87 5.27 -55.40 -22.75
N THR A 88 6.28 -54.73 -22.20
CA THR A 88 6.70 -53.41 -22.72
C THR A 88 7.39 -53.61 -24.07
N SER A 89 6.88 -53.00 -25.13
CA SER A 89 7.62 -52.90 -26.41
C SER A 89 8.85 -52.00 -26.17
N PRO A 90 10.10 -52.52 -26.29
CA PRO A 90 11.30 -51.69 -26.12
C PRO A 90 11.33 -50.49 -27.09
N ALA A 91 10.68 -50.63 -28.24
CA ALA A 91 10.53 -49.55 -29.22
C ALA A 91 9.63 -48.42 -28.70
N THR A 92 8.48 -48.74 -28.08
CA THR A 92 7.57 -47.72 -27.53
C THR A 92 8.22 -46.95 -26.37
N ALA A 93 8.99 -47.65 -25.52
CA ALA A 93 9.74 -47.00 -24.44
C ALA A 93 10.85 -46.08 -24.98
N ALA A 94 11.53 -46.47 -26.07
CA ALA A 94 12.52 -45.63 -26.74
C ALA A 94 11.90 -44.37 -27.36
N VAL A 95 10.73 -44.49 -27.99
CA VAL A 95 9.98 -43.33 -28.54
C VAL A 95 9.56 -42.37 -27.43
N LEU A 96 9.02 -42.89 -26.31
CA LEU A 96 8.64 -42.06 -25.17
C LEU A 96 9.85 -41.35 -24.55
N HIS A 97 11.00 -42.04 -24.45
CA HIS A 97 12.24 -41.47 -23.94
C HIS A 97 12.75 -40.34 -24.84
N ALA A 98 12.73 -40.53 -26.16
CA ALA A 98 13.10 -39.51 -27.13
C ALA A 98 12.16 -38.29 -27.07
N ALA A 99 10.85 -38.52 -27.00
CA ALA A 99 9.85 -37.45 -26.89
C ALA A 99 9.99 -36.68 -25.57
N PHE A 100 10.21 -37.37 -24.45
CA PHE A 100 10.42 -36.75 -23.15
C PHE A 100 11.72 -35.92 -23.13
N THR A 101 12.78 -36.44 -23.74
CA THR A 101 14.06 -35.73 -23.85
C THR A 101 13.91 -34.46 -24.71
N TYR A 102 13.18 -34.54 -25.81
CA TYR A 102 12.84 -33.37 -26.62
C TYR A 102 12.04 -32.34 -25.80
N PHE A 103 10.96 -32.76 -25.14
CA PHE A 103 10.13 -31.88 -24.34
C PHE A 103 10.94 -31.18 -23.23
N ALA A 104 11.78 -31.92 -22.52
CA ALA A 104 12.62 -31.37 -21.47
C ALA A 104 13.66 -30.37 -22.01
N HIS A 105 14.27 -30.65 -23.17
CA HIS A 105 15.23 -29.76 -23.79
C HIS A 105 14.58 -28.47 -24.32
N GLU A 106 13.47 -28.61 -25.04
CA GLU A 106 12.81 -27.49 -25.73
C GLU A 106 12.08 -26.57 -24.75
N TYR A 107 11.37 -27.14 -23.78
CA TYR A 107 10.47 -26.37 -22.92
C TYR A 107 10.94 -26.21 -21.47
N LEU A 108 11.86 -27.06 -20.99
CA LEU A 108 12.27 -27.12 -19.57
C LEU A 108 13.78 -26.89 -19.35
N SER A 109 14.52 -26.41 -20.35
CA SER A 109 15.97 -26.18 -20.21
C SER A 109 16.32 -25.05 -19.22
N THR A 110 15.44 -24.06 -19.10
CA THR A 110 15.62 -22.87 -18.24
C THR A 110 14.57 -22.72 -17.14
N THR A 111 13.55 -23.57 -17.13
CA THR A 111 12.38 -23.48 -16.24
C THR A 111 11.88 -24.87 -15.86
N ASP A 112 11.07 -24.98 -14.81
CA ASP A 112 10.41 -26.24 -14.44
C ASP A 112 8.99 -26.31 -15.03
N VAL A 113 8.42 -27.53 -15.06
CA VAL A 113 7.10 -27.78 -15.66
C VAL A 113 5.96 -27.02 -14.98
N HIS A 114 6.07 -26.72 -13.68
CA HIS A 114 5.07 -25.95 -12.94
C HIS A 114 5.18 -24.46 -13.26
N SER A 115 6.40 -23.92 -13.34
CA SER A 115 6.63 -22.53 -13.76
C SER A 115 6.18 -22.30 -15.20
N LEU A 116 6.45 -23.26 -16.11
CA LEU A 116 5.91 -23.26 -17.47
C LEU A 116 4.37 -23.28 -17.46
N GLY A 117 3.78 -24.21 -16.70
CA GLY A 117 2.33 -24.38 -16.62
C GLY A 117 1.59 -23.18 -15.99
N ALA A 118 2.25 -22.39 -15.14
CA ALA A 118 1.62 -21.27 -14.44
C ALA A 118 1.18 -20.13 -15.38
N ALA A 119 1.79 -20.00 -16.56
CA ALA A 119 1.39 -19.03 -17.58
C ALA A 119 0.24 -19.52 -18.49
N LEU A 120 -0.10 -20.81 -18.41
CA LEU A 120 -1.07 -21.46 -19.31
C LEU A 120 -2.48 -21.45 -18.72
N SER A 121 -3.48 -21.54 -19.61
CA SER A 121 -4.89 -21.76 -19.23
C SER A 121 -5.04 -23.04 -18.41
N ALA A 122 -6.09 -23.14 -17.57
CA ALA A 122 -6.25 -24.29 -16.69
C ALA A 122 -6.28 -25.65 -17.43
N PRO A 123 -7.00 -25.83 -18.56
CA PRO A 123 -7.00 -27.09 -19.30
C PRO A 123 -5.61 -27.44 -19.87
N VAL A 124 -4.93 -26.45 -20.45
CA VAL A 124 -3.60 -26.64 -21.06
C VAL A 124 -2.55 -26.95 -19.99
N ARG A 125 -2.59 -26.24 -18.86
CA ARG A 125 -1.74 -26.53 -17.69
C ARG A 125 -1.94 -27.97 -17.21
N THR A 126 -3.18 -28.43 -17.09
CA THR A 126 -3.48 -29.81 -16.70
C THR A 126 -2.89 -30.81 -17.68
N LEU A 127 -3.12 -30.62 -18.98
CA LEU A 127 -2.55 -31.47 -20.02
C LEU A 127 -1.01 -31.53 -19.93
N VAL A 128 -0.34 -30.38 -19.87
CA VAL A 128 1.12 -30.29 -19.89
C VAL A 128 1.75 -30.97 -18.68
N ILE A 129 1.28 -30.64 -17.47
CA ILE A 129 1.84 -31.17 -16.23
C ILE A 129 1.54 -32.68 -16.10
N SER A 130 0.30 -33.09 -16.36
CA SER A 130 -0.08 -34.51 -16.26
C SER A 130 0.68 -35.36 -17.27
N SER A 131 0.77 -34.93 -18.53
CA SER A 131 1.50 -35.65 -19.59
C SER A 131 2.97 -35.83 -19.23
N TYR A 132 3.59 -34.78 -18.66
CA TYR A 132 4.97 -34.83 -18.20
C TYR A 132 5.17 -35.88 -17.10
N PHE A 133 4.35 -35.86 -16.04
CA PHE A 133 4.51 -36.80 -14.92
C PHE A 133 4.11 -38.24 -15.29
N VAL A 134 3.10 -38.42 -16.15
CA VAL A 134 2.74 -39.74 -16.71
C VAL A 134 3.90 -40.31 -17.52
N ALA A 135 4.47 -39.54 -18.45
CA ALA A 135 5.60 -39.97 -19.25
C ALA A 135 6.83 -40.30 -18.38
N LYS A 136 7.17 -39.41 -17.43
CA LYS A 136 8.29 -39.61 -16.48
C LYS A 136 8.12 -40.91 -15.69
N SER A 137 6.96 -41.11 -15.07
CA SER A 137 6.69 -42.29 -14.23
C SER A 137 6.74 -43.61 -15.03
N LYS A 138 6.21 -43.62 -16.25
CA LYS A 138 6.29 -44.78 -17.16
C LYS A 138 7.73 -45.12 -17.54
N LEU A 139 8.54 -44.10 -17.86
CA LEU A 139 9.95 -44.28 -18.20
C LEU A 139 10.79 -44.76 -17.00
N GLU A 140 10.52 -44.24 -15.80
CA GLU A 140 11.15 -44.71 -14.57
C GLU A 140 10.84 -46.18 -14.30
N THR A 141 9.57 -46.58 -14.44
CA THR A 141 9.13 -47.98 -14.30
C THR A 141 9.76 -48.89 -15.37
N ALA A 142 9.97 -48.38 -16.58
CA ALA A 142 10.65 -49.08 -17.67
C ALA A 142 12.18 -49.15 -17.52
N GLY A 143 12.76 -48.66 -16.41
CA GLY A 143 14.19 -48.74 -16.12
C GLY A 143 15.04 -47.60 -16.70
N HIS A 144 14.42 -46.57 -17.27
CA HIS A 144 15.11 -45.43 -17.88
C HIS A 144 15.45 -44.29 -16.91
N ALA A 145 15.14 -44.41 -15.61
CA ALA A 145 15.28 -43.35 -14.61
C ALA A 145 16.66 -42.65 -14.63
N ARG A 146 17.76 -43.41 -14.77
CA ARG A 146 19.14 -42.86 -14.80
C ARG A 146 19.49 -42.10 -16.07
N THR A 147 18.72 -42.30 -17.14
CA THR A 147 18.94 -41.72 -18.47
C THR A 147 17.98 -40.58 -18.79
N LEU A 148 17.06 -40.23 -17.88
CA LEU A 148 16.18 -39.08 -18.05
C LEU A 148 16.93 -37.77 -17.78
N PRO A 149 16.61 -36.69 -18.52
CA PRO A 149 17.07 -35.36 -18.19
C PRO A 149 16.72 -35.01 -16.74
N LYS A 150 17.73 -34.66 -15.93
CA LYS A 150 17.52 -34.20 -14.56
C LYS A 150 16.90 -32.81 -14.60
N GLN A 151 15.79 -32.64 -13.88
CA GLN A 151 15.25 -31.31 -13.64
C GLN A 151 16.08 -30.59 -12.58
N PRO A 152 16.23 -29.26 -12.68
CA PRO A 152 16.86 -28.48 -11.62
C PRO A 152 16.02 -28.58 -10.34
N GLN A 153 16.68 -28.72 -9.19
CA GLN A 153 15.99 -28.63 -7.91
C GLN A 153 15.48 -27.19 -7.70
N PRO A 154 14.30 -26.97 -7.10
CA PRO A 154 13.80 -25.63 -6.81
C PRO A 154 14.81 -24.77 -6.04
N ALA A 155 14.99 -23.51 -6.46
CA ALA A 155 16.02 -22.64 -5.89
C ALA A 155 15.81 -22.38 -4.39
N LEU A 156 14.55 -22.32 -3.94
CA LEU A 156 14.21 -22.15 -2.53
C LEU A 156 14.73 -23.30 -1.66
N LEU A 157 14.56 -24.54 -2.11
CA LEU A 157 15.05 -25.72 -1.39
C LEU A 157 16.59 -25.76 -1.38
N GLN A 158 17.24 -25.34 -2.46
CA GLN A 158 18.69 -25.23 -2.49
C GLN A 158 19.21 -24.19 -1.48
N GLN A 159 18.54 -23.04 -1.37
CA GLN A 159 18.89 -22.01 -0.39
C GLN A 159 18.62 -22.46 1.04
N ALA A 160 17.53 -23.20 1.28
CA ALA A 160 17.25 -23.81 2.57
C ALA A 160 18.35 -24.80 2.99
N SER A 161 18.77 -25.68 2.08
CA SER A 161 19.88 -26.63 2.30
C SER A 161 21.21 -25.93 2.60
N LYS A 162 21.45 -24.73 2.03
CA LYS A 162 22.65 -23.90 2.28
C LYS A 162 22.54 -23.04 3.54
N GLY A 163 21.37 -22.98 4.19
CA GLY A 163 21.12 -22.12 5.34
C GLY A 163 20.99 -20.63 5.01
N THR A 164 20.83 -20.25 3.74
CA THR A 164 20.60 -18.85 3.33
C THR A 164 19.12 -18.48 3.31
N ALA A 165 18.23 -19.47 3.41
CA ALA A 165 16.80 -19.29 3.67
C ALA A 165 16.39 -20.22 4.82
N GLU A 166 15.54 -19.73 5.72
CA GLU A 166 14.88 -20.55 6.74
C GLU A 166 13.42 -20.74 6.38
N LEU A 167 13.04 -22.02 6.22
CA LEU A 167 11.75 -22.46 5.70
C LEU A 167 10.86 -23.05 6.81
N TYR A 168 9.59 -22.67 6.80
CA TYR A 168 8.56 -23.18 7.70
C TYR A 168 7.40 -23.80 6.92
N ALA A 169 6.76 -24.82 7.49
CA ALA A 169 5.57 -25.44 6.89
C ALA A 169 4.30 -24.98 7.61
N LEU A 170 3.29 -24.63 6.84
CA LEU A 170 1.96 -24.26 7.31
C LEU A 170 0.93 -25.25 6.76
N PHE A 171 -0.04 -25.59 7.60
CA PHE A 171 -1.17 -26.41 7.23
C PHE A 171 -2.46 -25.72 7.65
N GLY A 172 -3.41 -25.56 6.73
CA GLY A 172 -4.73 -25.02 7.03
C GLY A 172 -5.65 -26.01 7.76
N GLY A 173 -6.90 -25.62 7.95
CA GLY A 173 -7.97 -26.48 8.46
C GLY A 173 -9.29 -26.19 7.74
N GLN A 174 -10.40 -26.62 8.34
CA GLN A 174 -11.73 -26.23 7.87
C GLN A 174 -11.91 -24.70 7.93
N GLY A 175 -12.77 -24.18 7.06
CA GLY A 175 -13.04 -22.74 7.01
C GLY A 175 -14.19 -22.41 6.07
N MET A 176 -13.96 -21.44 5.18
CA MET A 176 -14.97 -20.95 4.24
C MET A 176 -15.17 -21.86 3.00
N ASN A 177 -14.23 -22.76 2.73
CA ASN A 177 -14.23 -23.56 1.50
C ASN A 177 -14.99 -24.88 1.68
N GLU A 178 -16.24 -24.91 1.21
CA GLU A 178 -17.08 -26.12 1.19
C GLU A 178 -16.70 -27.11 0.07
N VAL A 179 -15.95 -26.65 -0.93
CA VAL A 179 -15.51 -27.44 -2.09
C VAL A 179 -14.04 -27.84 -2.02
N TYR A 180 -13.51 -28.02 -0.80
CA TYR A 180 -12.10 -28.39 -0.57
C TYR A 180 -11.66 -29.64 -1.35
N PHE A 181 -12.56 -30.58 -1.63
CA PHE A 181 -12.24 -31.80 -2.36
C PHE A 181 -11.95 -31.55 -3.85
N ASP A 182 -12.35 -30.40 -4.41
CA ASP A 182 -11.95 -29.98 -5.76
C ASP A 182 -10.44 -29.76 -5.86
N GLU A 183 -9.78 -29.37 -4.76
CA GLU A 183 -8.32 -29.25 -4.73
C GLU A 183 -7.64 -30.61 -4.77
N LEU A 184 -8.22 -31.62 -4.12
CA LEU A 184 -7.75 -33.00 -4.24
C LEU A 184 -7.97 -33.55 -5.65
N GLN A 185 -9.11 -33.25 -6.28
CA GLN A 185 -9.37 -33.55 -7.69
C GLN A 185 -8.31 -32.91 -8.58
N SER A 186 -8.04 -31.62 -8.39
CA SER A 186 -7.02 -30.92 -9.18
C SER A 186 -5.63 -31.52 -9.01
N LEU A 187 -5.25 -31.91 -7.79
CA LEU A 187 -3.99 -32.61 -7.54
C LEU A 187 -3.96 -33.99 -8.21
N TYR A 188 -5.06 -34.74 -8.15
CA TYR A 188 -5.18 -36.03 -8.81
C TYR A 188 -5.05 -35.88 -10.33
N ASP A 189 -5.77 -34.95 -10.95
CA ASP A 189 -5.72 -34.72 -12.39
C ASP A 189 -4.32 -34.33 -12.89
N LEU A 190 -3.58 -33.55 -12.08
CA LEU A 190 -2.23 -33.11 -12.40
C LEU A 190 -1.15 -34.17 -12.13
N TYR A 191 -1.28 -34.94 -11.06
CA TYR A 191 -0.20 -35.76 -10.49
C TYR A 191 -0.60 -37.21 -10.21
N SER A 192 -1.64 -37.74 -10.86
CA SER A 192 -2.16 -39.09 -10.66
C SER A 192 -1.07 -40.17 -10.51
N PRO A 193 -0.02 -40.25 -11.38
CA PRO A 193 1.04 -41.25 -11.23
C PRO A 193 1.84 -41.17 -9.93
N LEU A 194 1.96 -39.96 -9.36
CA LEU A 194 2.67 -39.75 -8.09
C LEU A 194 1.79 -40.06 -6.88
N LEU A 195 0.47 -39.86 -7.02
CA LEU A 195 -0.49 -39.88 -5.92
C LEU A 195 -1.26 -41.21 -5.78
N VAL A 196 -1.56 -41.91 -6.88
CA VAL A 196 -2.36 -43.15 -6.82
C VAL A 196 -1.85 -44.16 -5.79
N PRO A 197 -0.53 -44.47 -5.66
CA PRO A 197 -0.05 -45.39 -4.63
C PRO A 197 -0.39 -44.96 -3.20
N PHE A 198 -0.40 -43.66 -2.93
CA PHE A 198 -0.78 -43.10 -1.64
C PHE A 198 -2.31 -43.11 -1.46
N LEU A 199 -3.04 -42.61 -2.46
CA LEU A 199 -4.49 -42.48 -2.42
C LEU A 199 -5.19 -43.83 -2.29
N THR A 200 -4.70 -44.89 -2.97
CA THR A 200 -5.24 -46.24 -2.82
C THR A 200 -5.18 -46.69 -1.35
N ARG A 201 -4.00 -46.60 -0.72
CA ARG A 201 -3.84 -46.99 0.69
C ARG A 201 -4.68 -46.12 1.63
N ALA A 202 -4.72 -44.81 1.38
CA ALA A 202 -5.49 -43.88 2.19
C ALA A 202 -6.99 -44.13 2.09
N SER A 203 -7.52 -44.37 0.88
CA SER A 203 -8.92 -44.68 0.67
C SER A 203 -9.29 -46.04 1.28
N GLU A 204 -8.51 -47.10 1.04
CA GLU A 204 -8.75 -48.41 1.68
C GLU A 204 -8.81 -48.30 3.21
N HIS A 205 -7.89 -47.52 3.80
CA HIS A 205 -7.85 -47.28 5.24
C HIS A 205 -9.06 -46.49 5.74
N LEU A 206 -9.44 -45.39 5.08
CA LEU A 206 -10.61 -44.58 5.45
C LEU A 206 -11.93 -45.36 5.28
N VAL A 207 -12.04 -46.18 4.24
CA VAL A 207 -13.18 -47.09 4.03
C VAL A 207 -13.29 -48.09 5.19
N ALA A 208 -12.16 -48.68 5.63
CA ALA A 208 -12.15 -49.60 6.76
C ALA A 208 -12.58 -48.91 8.08
N LEU A 209 -12.08 -47.70 8.34
CA LEU A 209 -12.48 -46.90 9.50
C LEU A 209 -13.98 -46.54 9.46
N ALA A 210 -14.48 -46.07 8.31
CA ALA A 210 -15.88 -45.73 8.14
C ALA A 210 -16.81 -46.94 8.32
N ALA A 211 -16.40 -48.12 7.82
CA ALA A 211 -17.17 -49.36 7.95
C ALA A 211 -17.28 -49.83 9.42
N ALA A 212 -16.22 -49.66 10.21
CA ALA A 212 -16.22 -49.96 11.63
C ALA A 212 -17.25 -49.12 12.42
N GLU A 213 -17.54 -47.91 11.93
CA GLU A 213 -18.47 -46.94 12.55
C GLU A 213 -19.84 -46.88 11.86
N SER A 214 -20.21 -47.94 11.12
CA SER A 214 -21.44 -48.01 10.33
C SER A 214 -22.74 -47.78 11.15
N SER A 215 -22.72 -48.06 12.45
CA SER A 215 -23.87 -47.81 13.35
C SER A 215 -24.18 -46.32 13.57
N THR A 216 -23.23 -45.42 13.29
CA THR A 216 -23.41 -43.97 13.52
C THR A 216 -24.23 -43.28 12.44
N LEU A 217 -24.43 -43.92 11.28
CA LEU A 217 -25.05 -43.36 10.07
C LEU A 217 -24.32 -42.12 9.49
N LEU A 218 -23.14 -41.76 10.01
CA LEU A 218 -22.36 -40.61 9.52
C LEU A 218 -21.67 -40.89 8.18
N TYR A 219 -21.45 -42.17 7.84
CA TYR A 219 -20.66 -42.60 6.67
C TYR A 219 -21.48 -43.42 5.65
N GLN A 220 -22.72 -43.01 5.36
CA GLN A 220 -23.60 -43.72 4.43
C GLN A 220 -23.00 -43.89 3.02
N HIS A 221 -22.16 -42.95 2.58
CA HIS A 221 -21.56 -42.95 1.24
C HIS A 221 -20.15 -43.60 1.19
N SER A 222 -19.74 -44.35 2.22
CA SER A 222 -18.34 -44.77 2.42
C SER A 222 -17.38 -43.57 2.47
N LEU A 223 -16.08 -43.79 2.68
CA LEU A 223 -15.01 -42.77 2.57
C LEU A 223 -14.00 -43.15 1.47
N ASP A 224 -14.51 -43.57 0.30
CA ASP A 224 -13.69 -43.99 -0.83
C ASP A 224 -13.29 -42.80 -1.71
N ALA A 225 -12.33 -42.01 -1.20
CA ALA A 225 -11.86 -40.82 -1.90
C ALA A 225 -11.32 -41.12 -3.30
N LEU A 226 -10.61 -42.24 -3.51
CA LEU A 226 -10.05 -42.60 -4.81
C LEU A 226 -11.15 -42.93 -5.83
N SER A 227 -12.18 -43.67 -5.43
CA SER A 227 -13.34 -43.91 -6.31
C SER A 227 -14.00 -42.59 -6.74
N TRP A 228 -14.18 -41.65 -5.80
CA TRP A 228 -14.77 -40.34 -6.12
C TRP A 228 -13.91 -39.48 -7.05
N LEU A 229 -12.58 -39.62 -6.98
CA LEU A 229 -11.65 -38.92 -7.87
C LEU A 229 -11.62 -39.53 -9.28
N GLN A 230 -11.76 -40.86 -9.37
CA GLN A 230 -11.75 -41.60 -10.63
C GLN A 230 -13.07 -41.45 -11.40
N ASP A 231 -14.18 -41.46 -10.68
CA ASP A 231 -15.51 -41.22 -11.22
C ASP A 231 -16.22 -40.13 -10.41
N PRO A 232 -16.12 -38.86 -10.84
CA PRO A 232 -16.77 -37.73 -10.18
C PRO A 232 -18.30 -37.88 -10.03
N SER A 233 -18.95 -38.76 -10.79
CA SER A 233 -20.39 -39.02 -10.64
C SER A 233 -20.74 -39.81 -9.37
N THR A 234 -19.76 -40.49 -8.76
CA THR A 234 -19.90 -41.22 -7.50
C THR A 234 -19.66 -40.35 -6.27
N ARG A 235 -19.26 -39.08 -6.47
CA ARG A 235 -18.92 -38.15 -5.40
C ARG A 235 -20.16 -37.74 -4.59
N PRO A 236 -20.10 -37.77 -3.25
CA PRO A 236 -21.19 -37.28 -2.41
C PRO A 236 -21.48 -35.79 -2.62
N GLU A 237 -22.70 -35.36 -2.30
CA GLU A 237 -23.07 -33.95 -2.35
C GLU A 237 -22.24 -33.10 -1.37
N VAL A 238 -22.08 -31.81 -1.70
CA VAL A 238 -21.29 -30.85 -0.92
C VAL A 238 -21.63 -30.84 0.57
N PRO A 239 -22.90 -30.87 1.02
CA PRO A 239 -23.22 -30.91 2.45
C PRO A 239 -22.68 -32.14 3.18
N CYS A 240 -22.64 -33.30 2.51
CA CYS A 240 -22.05 -34.52 3.07
C CYS A 240 -20.54 -34.37 3.20
N LEU A 241 -19.87 -33.88 2.14
CA LEU A 241 -18.44 -33.62 2.15
C LEU A 241 -18.03 -32.57 3.19
N ALA A 242 -18.87 -31.56 3.43
CA ALA A 242 -18.62 -30.50 4.40
C ALA A 242 -18.84 -30.93 5.87
N SER A 243 -19.48 -32.08 6.12
CA SER A 243 -19.62 -32.60 7.49
C SER A 243 -18.25 -32.82 8.15
N CYS A 244 -18.11 -32.54 9.44
CA CYS A 244 -16.81 -32.65 10.11
C CYS A 244 -16.26 -34.09 10.11
N ALA A 245 -17.12 -35.09 10.25
CA ALA A 245 -16.75 -36.51 10.16
C ALA A 245 -16.08 -36.87 8.82
N VAL A 246 -16.51 -36.26 7.71
CA VAL A 246 -15.97 -36.53 6.37
C VAL A 246 -14.82 -35.58 6.01
N SER A 247 -14.98 -34.28 6.28
CA SER A 247 -14.02 -33.25 5.87
C SER A 247 -12.69 -33.28 6.61
N LEU A 248 -12.65 -33.57 7.92
CA LEU A 248 -11.39 -33.60 8.65
C LEU A 248 -10.35 -34.56 8.02
N PRO A 249 -10.65 -35.85 7.83
CA PRO A 249 -9.69 -36.77 7.22
C PRO A 249 -9.40 -36.43 5.76
N LEU A 250 -10.36 -35.94 4.97
CA LEU A 250 -10.14 -35.64 3.54
C LEU A 250 -9.34 -34.34 3.31
N ILE A 251 -9.50 -33.33 4.18
CA ILE A 251 -8.64 -32.14 4.18
C ILE A 251 -7.20 -32.56 4.52
N GLY A 252 -7.01 -33.39 5.56
CA GLY A 252 -5.68 -33.94 5.89
C GLY A 252 -5.08 -34.75 4.75
N LEU A 253 -5.89 -35.59 4.09
CA LEU A 253 -5.47 -36.34 2.90
C LEU A 253 -4.96 -35.40 1.80
N THR A 254 -5.67 -34.30 1.57
CA THR A 254 -5.30 -33.30 0.56
C THR A 254 -3.98 -32.61 0.93
N GLN A 255 -3.79 -32.24 2.19
CA GLN A 255 -2.56 -31.62 2.69
C GLN A 255 -1.34 -32.54 2.54
N LEU A 256 -1.50 -33.80 2.94
CA LEU A 256 -0.45 -34.81 2.84
C LEU A 256 -0.16 -35.16 1.36
N ALA A 257 -1.18 -35.20 0.50
CA ALA A 257 -1.01 -35.34 -0.94
C ALA A 257 -0.22 -34.17 -1.54
N GLN A 258 -0.47 -32.93 -1.11
CA GLN A 258 0.34 -31.78 -1.53
C GLN A 258 1.82 -31.94 -1.13
N TYR A 259 2.09 -32.40 0.10
CA TYR A 259 3.46 -32.67 0.55
C TYR A 259 4.14 -33.78 -0.27
N VAL A 260 3.42 -34.87 -0.57
CA VAL A 260 3.91 -35.95 -1.45
C VAL A 260 4.23 -35.43 -2.85
N VAL A 261 3.35 -34.63 -3.44
CA VAL A 261 3.57 -34.00 -4.75
C VAL A 261 4.80 -33.10 -4.71
N TYR A 262 4.96 -32.28 -3.68
CA TYR A 262 6.10 -31.37 -3.57
C TYR A 262 7.43 -32.12 -3.51
N GLY A 263 7.49 -33.17 -2.68
CA GLY A 263 8.69 -33.99 -2.54
C GLY A 263 9.00 -34.83 -3.77
N LYS A 264 8.03 -35.63 -4.25
CA LYS A 264 8.21 -36.46 -5.47
C LYS A 264 8.46 -35.61 -6.72
N GLY A 265 7.78 -34.47 -6.85
CA GLY A 265 7.99 -33.49 -7.92
C GLY A 265 9.40 -32.92 -7.92
N SER A 266 9.94 -32.62 -6.72
CA SER A 266 11.32 -32.15 -6.51
C SER A 266 12.36 -33.27 -6.50
N SER A 267 11.95 -34.52 -6.74
CA SER A 267 12.80 -35.72 -6.68
C SER A 267 13.50 -35.91 -5.32
N LEU A 268 12.81 -35.58 -4.22
CA LEU A 268 13.24 -35.78 -2.84
C LEU A 268 12.42 -36.87 -2.17
N GLY A 269 13.03 -37.61 -1.24
CA GLY A 269 12.34 -38.46 -0.27
C GLY A 269 11.77 -37.65 0.91
N PRO A 270 10.91 -38.27 1.74
CA PRO A 270 10.29 -37.59 2.89
C PRO A 270 11.33 -37.10 3.92
N ALA A 271 12.41 -37.86 4.16
CA ALA A 271 13.49 -37.45 5.05
C ALA A 271 14.25 -36.21 4.54
N GLU A 272 14.53 -36.17 3.23
CA GLU A 272 15.30 -35.09 2.60
C GLU A 272 14.49 -33.80 2.50
N LEU A 273 13.18 -33.91 2.22
CA LEU A 273 12.27 -32.78 2.21
C LEU A 273 12.01 -32.26 3.64
N GLY A 274 11.75 -33.16 4.60
CA GLY A 274 11.55 -32.80 6.00
C GLY A 274 12.73 -32.03 6.59
N ALA A 275 13.96 -32.40 6.24
CA ALA A 275 15.19 -31.73 6.67
C ALA A 275 15.30 -30.26 6.20
N GLN A 276 14.50 -29.83 5.21
CA GLN A 276 14.50 -28.44 4.73
C GLN A 276 13.77 -27.48 5.68
N PHE A 277 12.90 -27.99 6.56
CA PHE A 277 12.05 -27.17 7.42
C PHE A 277 12.65 -26.99 8.81
N LYS A 278 12.68 -25.75 9.30
CA LYS A 278 13.09 -25.42 10.69
C LYS A 278 11.95 -25.59 11.69
N GLY A 279 10.72 -25.46 11.24
CA GLY A 279 9.54 -25.81 12.01
C GLY A 279 8.29 -25.91 11.15
N ALA A 280 7.23 -26.42 11.77
CA ALA A 280 5.92 -26.58 11.18
C ALA A 280 4.84 -26.20 12.19
N THR A 281 3.68 -25.77 11.71
CA THR A 281 2.47 -25.66 12.52
C THR A 281 1.25 -25.79 11.64
N GLY A 282 0.09 -26.01 12.24
CA GLY A 282 -1.15 -26.06 11.48
C GLY A 282 -2.31 -25.46 12.24
N HIS A 283 -3.18 -24.80 11.49
CA HIS A 283 -4.38 -24.18 12.02
C HIS A 283 -5.43 -25.25 12.29
N SER A 284 -5.86 -25.35 13.55
CA SER A 284 -6.80 -26.37 14.01
C SER A 284 -6.31 -27.77 13.64
N GLN A 285 -7.09 -28.54 12.89
CA GLN A 285 -6.74 -29.88 12.43
C GLN A 285 -5.40 -29.98 11.66
N GLY A 286 -4.92 -28.89 11.07
CA GLY A 286 -3.68 -28.88 10.30
C GLY A 286 -2.46 -29.28 11.13
N VAL A 287 -2.51 -29.14 12.47
CA VAL A 287 -1.43 -29.54 13.38
C VAL A 287 -1.12 -31.04 13.26
N VAL A 288 -2.10 -31.87 12.90
CA VAL A 288 -1.89 -33.30 12.66
C VAL A 288 -0.98 -33.52 11.45
N SER A 289 -1.23 -32.84 10.34
CA SER A 289 -0.39 -32.89 9.15
C SER A 289 1.01 -32.35 9.42
N ALA A 290 1.12 -31.29 10.24
CA ALA A 290 2.41 -30.76 10.69
C ALA A 290 3.23 -31.81 11.47
N LEU A 291 2.59 -32.58 12.36
CA LEU A 291 3.25 -33.67 13.09
C LEU A 291 3.67 -34.81 12.17
N VAL A 292 2.84 -35.17 11.18
CA VAL A 292 3.19 -36.22 10.20
C VAL A 292 4.45 -35.83 9.44
N ILE A 293 4.54 -34.60 8.91
CA ILE A 293 5.72 -34.20 8.11
C ILE A 293 6.96 -33.93 8.96
N ALA A 294 6.79 -33.54 10.22
CA ALA A 294 7.89 -33.24 11.13
C ALA A 294 8.52 -34.51 11.73
N ARG A 295 7.97 -35.69 11.47
CA ARG A 295 8.49 -36.95 11.98
C ARG A 295 9.79 -37.35 11.29
N GLU A 296 10.64 -38.08 12.00
CA GLU A 296 11.81 -38.74 11.42
C GLU A 296 11.42 -39.85 10.45
N TYR A 297 11.99 -39.80 9.24
CA TYR A 297 11.81 -40.78 8.18
C TYR A 297 13.14 -41.43 7.82
N PRO A 298 13.14 -42.72 7.44
CA PRO A 298 14.36 -43.38 6.98
C PRO A 298 14.82 -42.77 5.64
N ALA A 299 16.14 -42.73 5.44
CA ALA A 299 16.71 -42.34 4.16
C ALA A 299 16.28 -43.29 3.04
N ALA A 300 16.21 -42.77 1.81
CA ALA A 300 15.90 -43.57 0.64
C ALA A 300 16.93 -44.71 0.47
N LYS A 301 16.44 -45.93 0.28
CA LYS A 301 17.31 -47.09 0.05
C LYS A 301 17.73 -47.13 -1.43
N GLY A 302 18.99 -47.48 -1.68
CA GLY A 302 19.51 -47.66 -3.05
C GLY A 302 19.02 -48.92 -3.77
N ASP A 303 18.05 -49.64 -3.18
CA ASP A 303 17.51 -50.91 -3.67
C ASP A 303 16.33 -50.75 -4.63
N GLY A 304 15.91 -49.50 -4.90
CA GLY A 304 14.79 -49.19 -5.81
C GLY A 304 13.41 -49.27 -5.16
N SER A 305 13.31 -49.47 -3.84
CA SER A 305 12.05 -49.37 -3.10
C SER A 305 11.53 -47.93 -3.07
N ASP A 306 10.20 -47.75 -3.05
CA ASP A 306 9.60 -46.42 -2.92
C ASP A 306 9.87 -45.87 -1.51
N ALA A 307 10.77 -44.88 -1.42
CA ALA A 307 11.16 -44.21 -0.18
C ALA A 307 9.98 -43.53 0.54
N TRP A 308 8.84 -43.36 -0.12
CA TRP A 308 7.62 -42.77 0.46
C TRP A 308 6.72 -43.78 1.18
N ILE A 309 6.98 -45.09 1.09
CA ILE A 309 6.18 -46.11 1.80
C ILE A 309 6.08 -45.83 3.32
N PRO A 310 7.20 -45.55 4.04
CA PRO A 310 7.14 -45.19 5.45
C PRO A 310 6.30 -43.93 5.70
N PHE A 311 6.36 -42.93 4.81
CA PHE A 311 5.50 -41.75 4.89
C PHE A 311 4.02 -42.11 4.75
N TYR A 312 3.66 -43.00 3.82
CA TYR A 312 2.27 -43.43 3.66
C TYR A 312 1.73 -44.06 4.94
N GLU A 313 2.50 -44.95 5.58
CA GLU A 313 2.10 -45.58 6.86
C GLU A 313 1.88 -44.55 7.98
N GLN A 314 2.74 -43.53 8.06
CA GLN A 314 2.58 -42.41 9.00
C GLN A 314 1.34 -41.57 8.70
N ALA A 315 1.15 -41.24 7.43
CA ALA A 315 0.00 -40.49 6.94
C ALA A 315 -1.31 -41.21 7.28
N LEU A 316 -1.40 -42.53 7.11
CA LEU A 316 -2.60 -43.31 7.48
C LEU A 316 -2.96 -43.15 8.96
N ARG A 317 -1.97 -43.11 9.86
CA ARG A 317 -2.22 -42.89 11.29
C ARG A 317 -2.64 -41.45 11.58
N GLY A 318 -2.07 -40.47 10.89
CA GLY A 318 -2.56 -39.09 10.93
C GLY A 318 -4.02 -38.98 10.48
N LEU A 319 -4.39 -39.72 9.43
CA LEU A 319 -5.77 -39.82 8.95
C LEU A 319 -6.69 -40.51 9.98
N SER A 320 -6.22 -41.53 10.71
CA SER A 320 -6.97 -42.11 11.84
C SER A 320 -7.24 -41.08 12.94
N VAL A 321 -6.24 -40.26 13.28
CA VAL A 321 -6.40 -39.18 14.28
C VAL A 321 -7.45 -38.17 13.80
N LEU A 322 -7.36 -37.71 12.56
CA LEU A 322 -8.33 -36.78 11.96
C LEU A 322 -9.74 -37.37 11.87
N PHE A 323 -9.85 -38.65 11.53
CA PHE A 323 -11.11 -39.39 11.52
C PHE A 323 -11.72 -39.41 12.92
N GLN A 324 -10.94 -39.70 13.97
CA GLN A 324 -11.44 -39.69 15.35
C GLN A 324 -11.81 -38.28 15.82
N ILE A 325 -11.10 -37.23 15.42
CA ILE A 325 -11.49 -35.84 15.74
C ILE A 325 -12.84 -35.51 15.10
N GLY A 326 -13.03 -35.87 13.82
CA GLY A 326 -14.27 -35.64 13.10
C GLY A 326 -15.44 -36.41 13.70
N LEU A 327 -15.22 -37.69 13.99
CA LEU A 327 -16.19 -38.59 14.60
C LEU A 327 -16.59 -38.14 16.01
N GLN A 328 -15.64 -38.05 16.93
CA GLN A 328 -15.93 -37.75 18.33
C GLN A 328 -16.46 -36.32 18.50
N GLY A 329 -15.98 -35.36 17.71
CA GLY A 329 -16.53 -34.01 17.68
C GLY A 329 -18.00 -33.99 17.25
N THR A 330 -18.34 -34.73 16.18
CA THR A 330 -19.72 -34.83 15.69
C THR A 330 -20.63 -35.59 16.66
N LEU A 331 -20.12 -36.61 17.35
CA LEU A 331 -20.88 -37.36 18.36
C LEU A 331 -21.08 -36.55 19.65
N ALA A 332 -20.09 -35.75 20.05
CA ALA A 332 -20.18 -34.87 21.21
C ALA A 332 -21.13 -33.70 20.97
N PHE A 333 -21.16 -33.17 19.74
CA PHE A 333 -22.03 -32.08 19.33
C PHE A 333 -22.75 -32.40 18.01
N PRO A 334 -23.83 -33.19 18.05
CA PRO A 334 -24.55 -33.58 16.84
C PRO A 334 -25.26 -32.37 16.21
N PRO A 335 -25.47 -32.37 14.87
CA PRO A 335 -26.16 -31.27 14.19
C PRO A 335 -27.56 -31.04 14.77
N LEU A 336 -27.80 -29.82 15.28
CA LEU A 336 -29.10 -29.40 15.78
C LEU A 336 -29.88 -28.69 14.68
N SER A 337 -31.19 -28.97 14.60
CA SER A 337 -32.08 -28.28 13.67
C SER A 337 -32.28 -26.83 14.12
N ILE A 338 -32.06 -25.88 13.21
CA ILE A 338 -32.31 -24.46 13.41
C ILE A 338 -33.65 -24.11 12.78
N SER A 339 -34.42 -23.24 13.43
CA SER A 339 -35.72 -22.85 12.88
C SER A 339 -35.55 -22.16 11.52
N PRO A 340 -36.43 -22.42 10.53
CA PRO A 340 -36.34 -21.79 9.22
C PRO A 340 -36.30 -20.26 9.27
N ALA A 341 -36.95 -19.65 10.27
CA ALA A 341 -36.95 -18.21 10.48
C ALA A 341 -35.55 -17.65 10.83
N LEU A 342 -34.80 -18.32 11.71
CA LEU A 342 -33.45 -17.90 12.08
C LEU A 342 -32.46 -18.09 10.92
N GLN A 343 -32.62 -19.20 10.18
CA GLN A 343 -31.83 -19.46 8.98
C GLN A 343 -32.07 -18.40 7.89
N ALA A 344 -33.34 -18.07 7.61
CA ALA A 344 -33.71 -17.03 6.65
C ALA A 344 -33.13 -15.66 7.06
N SER A 345 -33.26 -15.28 8.34
CA SER A 345 -32.71 -14.02 8.87
C SER A 345 -31.20 -13.90 8.61
N SER A 346 -30.42 -14.95 8.89
CA SER A 346 -28.97 -14.92 8.69
C SER A 346 -28.57 -14.84 7.21
N LEU A 347 -29.27 -15.60 6.35
CA LEU A 347 -29.04 -15.57 4.90
C LEU A 347 -29.37 -14.22 4.27
N GLU A 348 -30.52 -13.62 4.62
CA GLU A 348 -30.95 -12.30 4.13
C GLU A 348 -29.98 -11.18 4.51
N ASN A 349 -29.25 -11.34 5.62
CA ASN A 349 -28.25 -10.38 6.10
C ASN A 349 -26.82 -10.68 5.63
N GLY A 350 -26.64 -11.68 4.75
CA GLY A 350 -25.35 -12.03 4.13
C GLY A 350 -24.37 -12.75 5.07
N GLU A 351 -24.87 -13.36 6.15
CA GLU A 351 -24.06 -14.00 7.19
C GLU A 351 -23.81 -15.50 6.92
N GLY A 352 -24.55 -16.09 5.97
CA GLY A 352 -24.44 -17.51 5.62
C GLY A 352 -25.44 -18.40 6.37
N THR A 353 -25.34 -19.72 6.18
CA THR A 353 -26.16 -20.67 6.95
C THR A 353 -25.60 -20.78 8.36
N PRO A 354 -26.41 -20.62 9.42
CA PRO A 354 -25.90 -20.68 10.78
C PRO A 354 -25.32 -22.05 11.14
N THR A 355 -24.14 -22.03 11.75
CA THR A 355 -23.38 -23.20 12.20
C THR A 355 -22.78 -22.92 13.59
N ALA A 356 -21.91 -23.80 14.08
CA ALA A 356 -21.32 -23.69 15.41
C ALA A 356 -20.13 -22.71 15.48
N MET A 357 -19.75 -22.08 14.37
CA MET A 357 -18.60 -21.18 14.29
C MET A 357 -18.90 -19.94 13.43
N LEU A 358 -18.77 -18.74 14.01
CA LEU A 358 -18.99 -17.44 13.37
C LEU A 358 -17.65 -16.68 13.25
N ALA A 359 -17.17 -16.46 12.03
CA ALA A 359 -16.02 -15.61 11.78
C ALA A 359 -16.40 -14.13 11.87
N VAL A 360 -15.58 -13.32 12.53
CA VAL A 360 -15.74 -11.85 12.67
C VAL A 360 -14.41 -11.19 12.30
N THR A 361 -14.41 -10.38 11.24
CA THR A 361 -13.19 -9.74 10.69
C THR A 361 -13.38 -8.23 10.57
N GLY A 362 -12.44 -7.45 11.09
CA GLY A 362 -12.44 -5.98 11.08
C GLY A 362 -12.92 -5.33 12.38
N LEU A 363 -13.35 -6.10 13.38
CA LEU A 363 -13.82 -5.60 14.67
C LEU A 363 -12.73 -5.72 15.74
N GLU A 364 -12.70 -4.79 16.70
CA GLU A 364 -11.79 -4.87 17.85
C GLU A 364 -12.25 -5.92 18.86
N LEU A 365 -11.28 -6.66 19.42
CA LEU A 365 -11.56 -7.75 20.36
C LEU A 365 -12.42 -7.29 21.54
N LYS A 366 -12.08 -6.16 22.16
CA LYS A 366 -12.82 -5.60 23.29
C LYS A 366 -14.31 -5.35 22.97
N THR A 367 -14.60 -4.86 21.76
CA THR A 367 -15.99 -4.63 21.32
C THR A 367 -16.72 -5.95 21.09
N LEU A 368 -16.04 -6.94 20.51
CA LEU A 368 -16.59 -8.27 20.31
C LEU A 368 -16.87 -8.99 21.64
N GLU A 369 -15.93 -8.96 22.58
CA GLU A 369 -16.05 -9.55 23.92
C GLU A 369 -17.23 -8.96 24.70
N ASN A 370 -17.44 -7.63 24.63
CA ASN A 370 -18.61 -7.00 25.24
C ASN A 370 -19.93 -7.57 24.67
N LYS A 371 -20.00 -7.78 23.36
CA LYS A 371 -21.20 -8.35 22.71
C LYS A 371 -21.37 -9.84 23.02
N ILE A 372 -20.28 -10.57 23.17
CA ILE A 372 -20.31 -11.96 23.64
C ILE A 372 -20.81 -12.02 25.09
N ALA A 373 -20.37 -11.13 25.98
CA ALA A 373 -20.85 -11.06 27.36
C ALA A 373 -22.35 -10.75 27.44
N GLU A 374 -22.86 -9.87 26.58
CA GLU A 374 -24.30 -9.63 26.43
C GLU A 374 -25.04 -10.91 25.98
N ALA A 375 -24.53 -11.62 24.97
CA ALA A 375 -25.12 -12.88 24.49
C ALA A 375 -25.13 -13.95 25.60
N ASN A 376 -24.01 -14.14 26.30
CA ASN A 376 -23.89 -15.11 27.39
C ASN A 376 -24.80 -14.79 28.57
N SER A 377 -25.08 -13.51 28.85
CA SER A 377 -26.06 -13.13 29.88
C SER A 377 -27.47 -13.61 29.55
N HIS A 378 -27.84 -13.64 28.26
CA HIS A 378 -29.12 -14.19 27.82
C HIS A 378 -29.14 -15.72 27.93
N VAL A 379 -28.04 -16.38 27.54
CA VAL A 379 -27.92 -17.85 27.65
C VAL A 379 -28.03 -18.31 29.11
N ALA A 380 -27.34 -17.63 30.03
CA ALA A 380 -27.45 -17.87 31.47
C ALA A 380 -28.88 -17.64 31.98
N GLY A 381 -29.59 -16.63 31.44
CA GLY A 381 -31.01 -16.37 31.74
C GLY A 381 -31.96 -17.49 31.27
N GLU A 382 -31.58 -18.29 30.27
CA GLU A 382 -32.28 -19.50 29.84
C GLU A 382 -31.93 -20.73 30.71
N GLY A 383 -31.08 -20.58 31.74
CA GLY A 383 -30.66 -21.66 32.64
C GLY A 383 -29.63 -22.62 32.03
N ARG A 384 -28.90 -22.19 31.01
CA ARG A 384 -27.82 -22.96 30.37
C ARG A 384 -26.44 -22.44 30.83
N ASP A 385 -25.55 -23.36 31.18
CA ASP A 385 -24.15 -23.06 31.57
C ASP A 385 -23.21 -22.98 30.36
N GLU A 386 -23.68 -23.37 29.17
CA GLU A 386 -22.97 -23.29 27.90
C GLU A 386 -22.73 -21.83 27.49
N THR A 387 -21.53 -21.49 27.02
CA THR A 387 -21.20 -20.11 26.64
C THR A 387 -20.68 -20.00 25.21
N VAL A 388 -21.03 -18.88 24.58
CA VAL A 388 -20.40 -18.40 23.36
C VAL A 388 -19.04 -17.80 23.73
N GLN A 389 -17.98 -18.15 23.01
CA GLN A 389 -16.63 -17.66 23.30
C GLN A 389 -15.81 -17.42 22.02
N VAL A 390 -14.81 -16.54 22.10
CA VAL A 390 -13.79 -16.42 21.06
C VAL A 390 -12.85 -17.61 21.17
N SER A 391 -12.68 -18.34 20.08
CA SER A 391 -11.93 -19.59 20.07
C SER A 391 -10.75 -19.58 19.12
N LEU A 392 -10.81 -18.75 18.07
CA LEU A 392 -9.70 -18.54 17.15
C LEU A 392 -9.32 -17.06 17.12
N TYR A 393 -8.09 -16.76 17.52
CA TYR A 393 -7.46 -15.45 17.44
C TYR A 393 -6.53 -15.43 16.22
N ASN A 394 -7.15 -15.31 15.04
CA ASN A 394 -6.49 -15.42 13.73
C ASN A 394 -5.59 -14.24 13.40
N GLY A 395 -5.87 -13.06 13.98
CA GLY A 395 -5.07 -11.85 13.86
C GLY A 395 -5.61 -10.74 14.77
N PRO A 396 -5.05 -9.52 14.73
CA PRO A 396 -5.42 -8.44 15.65
C PRO A 396 -6.90 -8.01 15.59
N LYS A 397 -7.55 -8.17 14.44
CA LYS A 397 -8.98 -7.89 14.22
C LYS A 397 -9.67 -9.02 13.43
N ALA A 398 -9.18 -10.25 13.55
CA ALA A 398 -9.73 -11.42 12.87
C ALA A 398 -9.94 -12.54 13.87
N PHE A 399 -11.21 -12.86 14.14
CA PHE A 399 -11.61 -13.78 15.19
C PHE A 399 -12.62 -14.80 14.68
N VAL A 400 -12.72 -15.94 15.36
CA VAL A 400 -13.86 -16.86 15.22
C VAL A 400 -14.44 -17.13 16.60
N VAL A 401 -15.77 -17.02 16.66
CA VAL A 401 -16.57 -17.24 17.86
C VAL A 401 -17.28 -18.58 17.72
N THR A 402 -17.17 -19.44 18.73
CA THR A 402 -17.88 -20.74 18.76
C THR A 402 -19.01 -20.72 19.78
N GLY A 403 -20.05 -21.48 19.51
CA GLY A 403 -21.18 -21.66 20.43
C GLY A 403 -22.30 -22.45 19.78
N ASN A 404 -23.42 -22.59 20.48
CA ASN A 404 -24.62 -23.15 19.88
C ASN A 404 -25.08 -22.25 18.71
N PRO A 405 -25.44 -22.80 17.53
CA PRO A 405 -25.81 -21.99 16.37
C PRO A 405 -26.92 -20.97 16.64
N LYS A 406 -27.91 -21.30 17.48
CA LYS A 406 -28.99 -20.36 17.88
C LYS A 406 -28.43 -19.12 18.58
N ASP A 407 -27.46 -19.31 19.47
CA ASP A 407 -26.88 -18.23 20.27
C ASP A 407 -25.94 -17.36 19.43
N LEU A 408 -25.23 -17.97 18.47
CA LEU A 408 -24.42 -17.25 17.50
C LEU A 408 -25.27 -16.38 16.55
N VAL A 409 -26.47 -16.80 16.18
CA VAL A 409 -27.42 -15.93 15.45
C VAL A 409 -27.82 -14.73 16.32
N GLY A 410 -28.09 -14.94 17.61
CA GLY A 410 -28.34 -13.86 18.56
C GLY A 410 -27.18 -12.87 18.68
N LEU A 411 -25.93 -13.38 18.72
CA LEU A 411 -24.74 -12.55 18.67
C LEU A 411 -24.63 -11.77 17.36
N ALA A 412 -24.87 -12.41 16.21
CA ALA A 412 -24.86 -11.77 14.90
C ALA A 412 -25.89 -10.63 14.82
N ASP A 413 -27.10 -10.83 15.33
CA ASP A 413 -28.12 -9.78 15.43
C ASP A 413 -27.66 -8.60 16.31
N GLY A 414 -26.99 -8.89 17.44
CA GLY A 414 -26.40 -7.87 18.32
C GLY A 414 -25.28 -7.07 17.66
N LEU A 415 -24.41 -7.77 16.91
CA LEU A 415 -23.32 -7.17 16.13
C LEU A 415 -23.86 -6.32 14.97
N ARG A 416 -24.95 -6.75 14.32
CA ARG A 416 -25.57 -6.02 13.21
C ARG A 416 -26.02 -4.61 13.62
N LYS A 417 -26.50 -4.45 14.86
CA LYS A 417 -26.97 -3.16 15.39
C LYS A 417 -25.86 -2.11 15.55
N ILE A 418 -24.61 -2.54 15.70
CA ILE A 418 -23.46 -1.64 15.83
C ILE A 418 -22.66 -1.53 14.53
N ARG A 419 -22.88 -2.42 13.55
CA ARG A 419 -22.19 -2.44 12.26
C ARG A 419 -22.63 -1.26 11.40
N ALA A 420 -21.66 -0.61 10.74
CA ALA A 420 -21.97 0.35 9.69
C ALA A 420 -22.72 -0.33 8.53
N PRO A 421 -23.82 0.27 8.01
CA PRO A 421 -24.44 -0.21 6.77
C PRO A 421 -23.43 -0.24 5.62
N VAL A 422 -23.53 -1.26 4.77
CA VAL A 422 -22.64 -1.41 3.60
C VAL A 422 -22.75 -0.17 2.71
N GLY A 423 -21.60 0.41 2.34
CA GLY A 423 -21.54 1.60 1.50
C GLY A 423 -21.89 2.93 2.20
N LYS A 424 -22.16 2.93 3.51
CA LYS A 424 -22.36 4.19 4.25
C LYS A 424 -21.07 4.99 4.29
N ASP A 425 -21.07 6.17 3.67
CA ASP A 425 -19.98 7.12 3.80
C ASP A 425 -19.91 7.68 5.22
N GLN A 426 -18.76 7.47 5.88
CA GLN A 426 -18.45 7.99 7.21
C GLN A 426 -17.26 8.95 7.18
N SER A 427 -16.78 9.34 6.00
CA SER A 427 -15.60 10.21 5.81
C SER A 427 -15.75 11.58 6.47
N LYS A 428 -16.98 12.09 6.60
CA LYS A 428 -17.31 13.34 7.29
C LYS A 428 -17.68 13.17 8.77
N VAL A 429 -17.71 11.94 9.28
CA VAL A 429 -17.94 11.64 10.70
C VAL A 429 -16.59 11.54 11.41
N PRO A 430 -16.37 12.25 12.55
CA PRO A 430 -15.18 12.12 13.37
C PRO A 430 -14.86 10.66 13.68
N HIS A 431 -13.58 10.26 13.57
CA HIS A 431 -13.16 8.85 13.58
C HIS A 431 -13.70 8.09 14.79
N SER A 432 -13.60 8.65 16.00
CA SER A 432 -14.06 8.01 17.24
C SER A 432 -15.59 7.85 17.33
N LYS A 433 -16.36 8.55 16.47
CA LYS A 433 -17.83 8.52 16.43
C LYS A 433 -18.37 7.65 15.29
N ARG A 434 -17.49 7.03 14.49
CA ARG A 434 -17.90 6.16 13.37
C ARG A 434 -18.46 4.84 13.88
N LEU A 435 -19.42 4.30 13.14
CA LEU A 435 -19.82 2.91 13.32
C LEU A 435 -18.68 2.00 12.80
N PRO A 436 -18.33 0.93 13.52
CA PRO A 436 -17.32 -0.01 13.06
C PRO A 436 -17.72 -0.67 11.74
N VAL A 437 -16.74 -0.79 10.84
CA VAL A 437 -16.87 -1.50 9.57
C VAL A 437 -16.20 -2.86 9.73
N PHE A 438 -17.00 -3.92 9.72
CA PHE A 438 -16.52 -5.30 9.88
C PHE A 438 -17.46 -6.26 9.15
N SER A 439 -16.94 -7.44 8.80
CA SER A 439 -17.71 -8.55 8.24
C SER A 439 -17.88 -9.65 9.29
N MET A 440 -19.01 -10.33 9.24
CA MET A 440 -19.24 -11.55 10.00
C MET A 440 -19.90 -12.60 9.11
N ARG A 441 -19.47 -13.85 9.24
CA ARG A 441 -19.96 -14.95 8.40
C ARG A 441 -19.79 -16.28 9.12
N PHE A 442 -20.82 -17.12 9.07
CA PHE A 442 -20.74 -18.49 9.55
C PHE A 442 -19.80 -19.32 8.68
N LEU A 443 -18.95 -20.09 9.35
CA LEU A 443 -18.08 -21.08 8.70
C LEU A 443 -18.87 -22.35 8.45
N ALA A 444 -18.56 -23.12 7.41
CA ALA A 444 -19.23 -24.38 7.12
C ALA A 444 -18.74 -25.51 8.06
N ILE A 445 -18.84 -25.29 9.37
CA ILE A 445 -18.30 -26.14 10.42
C ILE A 445 -19.38 -26.30 11.51
N ASN A 446 -19.93 -27.51 11.61
CA ASN A 446 -21.08 -27.79 12.48
C ASN A 446 -20.68 -28.22 13.90
N VAL A 447 -19.37 -28.39 14.15
CA VAL A 447 -18.82 -28.75 15.46
C VAL A 447 -18.12 -27.51 16.05
N PRO A 448 -18.39 -27.12 17.30
CA PRO A 448 -17.76 -25.97 17.95
C PRO A 448 -16.35 -26.32 18.42
N TYR A 449 -15.42 -26.58 17.48
CA TYR A 449 -14.01 -26.83 17.82
C TYR A 449 -13.42 -25.68 18.63
N HIS A 450 -12.41 -25.99 19.45
CA HIS A 450 -11.74 -25.02 20.35
C HIS A 450 -12.69 -24.45 21.41
N SER A 451 -13.63 -25.27 21.90
CA SER A 451 -14.66 -24.87 22.85
C SER A 451 -14.78 -25.83 24.01
N THR A 452 -15.12 -25.28 25.18
CA THR A 452 -15.49 -26.07 26.36
C THR A 452 -16.71 -26.97 26.11
N LEU A 453 -17.51 -26.68 25.07
CA LEU A 453 -18.61 -27.53 24.60
C LEU A 453 -18.16 -28.94 24.17
N LEU A 454 -16.88 -29.14 23.87
CA LEU A 454 -16.31 -30.44 23.50
C LEU A 454 -15.52 -31.10 24.65
N SER A 455 -15.74 -30.67 25.90
CA SER A 455 -15.10 -31.27 27.07
C SER A 455 -15.39 -32.77 27.14
N GLY A 456 -14.35 -33.58 27.38
CA GLY A 456 -14.42 -35.04 27.40
C GLY A 456 -14.33 -35.71 26.02
N ALA A 457 -14.31 -34.96 24.91
CA ALA A 457 -14.06 -35.54 23.57
C ALA A 457 -12.62 -36.06 23.42
N THR A 458 -11.65 -35.41 24.06
CA THR A 458 -10.25 -35.86 24.12
C THR A 458 -10.12 -37.28 24.66
N ASP A 459 -10.73 -37.57 25.82
CA ASP A 459 -10.66 -38.89 26.44
C ASP A 459 -11.29 -39.98 25.57
N LYS A 460 -12.43 -39.66 24.92
CA LYS A 460 -13.10 -40.58 23.98
C LYS A 460 -12.24 -40.86 22.75
N ALA A 461 -11.61 -39.84 22.19
CA ALA A 461 -10.74 -39.98 21.02
C ALA A 461 -9.47 -40.78 21.34
N LEU A 462 -8.89 -40.57 22.53
CA LEU A 462 -7.77 -41.37 23.03
C LEU A 462 -8.16 -42.83 23.23
N ALA A 463 -9.32 -43.11 23.84
CA ALA A 463 -9.80 -44.46 24.08
C ALA A 463 -10.12 -45.24 22.79
N ALA A 464 -10.41 -44.54 21.69
CA ALA A 464 -10.66 -45.14 20.38
C ALA A 464 -9.37 -45.50 19.61
N LEU A 465 -8.21 -45.03 20.06
CA LEU A 465 -6.90 -45.38 19.50
C LEU A 465 -6.20 -46.40 20.40
N ALA A 466 -5.39 -47.29 19.83
CA ALA A 466 -4.74 -48.36 20.58
C ALA A 466 -3.59 -47.83 21.46
N ASP A 467 -3.30 -48.46 22.60
CA ASP A 467 -2.17 -48.10 23.47
C ASP A 467 -0.81 -48.05 22.73
N ALA A 468 -0.65 -48.88 21.69
CA ALA A 468 0.54 -48.90 20.84
C ALA A 468 0.73 -47.63 19.98
N ASP A 469 -0.32 -46.81 19.79
CA ASP A 469 -0.24 -45.51 19.12
C ASP A 469 0.32 -44.42 20.03
N GLY A 470 0.21 -44.54 21.37
CA GLY A 470 0.77 -43.55 22.30
C GLY A 470 2.30 -43.43 22.21
N ALA A 471 3.01 -44.57 22.21
CA ALA A 471 4.47 -44.61 22.05
C ALA A 471 4.92 -44.15 20.66
N PHE A 472 4.02 -44.23 19.68
CA PHE A 472 4.30 -43.82 18.32
C PHE A 472 4.33 -42.30 18.17
N TRP A 473 3.49 -41.55 18.88
CA TRP A 473 3.48 -40.08 18.85
C TRP A 473 4.33 -39.50 20.00
N ALA A 474 5.61 -39.85 20.04
CA ALA A 474 6.55 -39.36 21.03
C ALA A 474 7.22 -38.03 20.57
N PRO A 475 7.44 -37.05 21.48
CA PRO A 475 8.16 -35.82 21.17
C PRO A 475 9.54 -36.03 20.53
N SER A 476 10.25 -37.09 20.94
CA SER A 476 11.57 -37.46 20.44
C SER A 476 11.59 -37.90 18.97
N SER A 477 10.43 -38.20 18.38
CA SER A 477 10.32 -38.64 16.98
C SER A 477 10.26 -37.49 15.97
N LEU A 478 10.25 -36.23 16.42
CA LEU A 478 10.14 -35.05 15.57
C LEU A 478 11.52 -34.47 15.22
N THR A 479 11.77 -34.22 13.94
CA THR A 479 13.03 -33.67 13.40
C THR A 479 13.08 -32.15 13.42
N CYS A 480 11.93 -31.46 13.45
CA CYS A 480 11.84 -30.01 13.53
C CYS A 480 10.80 -29.57 14.57
N ALA A 481 10.78 -28.27 14.90
CA ALA A 481 9.83 -27.74 15.86
C ALA A 481 8.40 -27.86 15.32
N VAL A 482 7.48 -28.38 16.13
CA VAL A 482 6.04 -28.27 15.84
C VAL A 482 5.43 -27.34 16.87
N TYR A 483 4.92 -26.20 16.41
CA TYR A 483 4.44 -25.16 17.32
C TYR A 483 3.01 -25.43 17.75
N ASN A 484 2.80 -25.51 19.05
CA ASN A 484 1.49 -25.64 19.68
C ASN A 484 0.61 -24.43 19.35
N THR A 485 -0.66 -24.68 19.02
CA THR A 485 -1.59 -23.66 18.52
C THR A 485 -2.08 -22.68 19.59
N GLU A 486 -2.01 -23.05 20.86
CA GLU A 486 -2.44 -22.25 22.01
C GLU A 486 -1.29 -21.36 22.53
N ASP A 487 -0.13 -21.94 22.84
CA ASP A 487 0.94 -21.22 23.53
C ASP A 487 2.18 -20.94 22.66
N GLY A 488 2.27 -21.53 21.47
CA GLY A 488 3.41 -21.38 20.56
C GLY A 488 4.66 -22.15 21.00
N SER A 489 4.56 -23.03 22.00
CA SER A 489 5.68 -23.85 22.46
C SER A 489 6.09 -24.89 21.42
N ASP A 490 7.39 -25.25 21.42
CA ASP A 490 7.89 -26.37 20.62
C ASP A 490 7.46 -27.69 21.28
N MET A 491 6.58 -28.44 20.61
CA MET A 491 6.04 -29.69 21.12
C MET A 491 7.10 -30.80 21.30
N ARG A 492 8.32 -30.63 20.77
CA ARG A 492 9.47 -31.50 21.10
C ARG A 492 9.91 -31.41 22.56
N ALA A 493 9.68 -30.25 23.18
CA ALA A 493 10.02 -29.97 24.56
C ALA A 493 8.86 -30.24 25.54
N ALA A 494 7.74 -30.79 25.06
CA ALA A 494 6.59 -31.07 25.90
C ALA A 494 6.96 -32.08 27.01
N SER A 495 6.64 -31.72 28.26
CA SER A 495 6.80 -32.59 29.43
C SER A 495 5.67 -33.60 29.62
N ALA A 496 4.65 -33.54 28.75
CA ALA A 496 3.46 -34.40 28.81
C ALA A 496 3.76 -35.83 28.31
N PRO A 497 3.06 -36.84 28.83
CA PRO A 497 3.28 -38.24 28.44
C PRO A 497 2.82 -38.60 27.02
N SER A 498 2.00 -37.76 26.33
CA SER A 498 1.47 -38.05 24.98
C SER A 498 1.27 -36.80 24.12
N LEU A 499 1.85 -36.75 22.90
CA LEU A 499 1.55 -35.70 21.91
C LEU A 499 0.10 -35.77 21.42
N LEU A 500 -0.50 -36.98 21.37
CA LEU A 500 -1.88 -37.15 20.92
C LEU A 500 -2.88 -36.45 21.83
N GLU A 501 -2.70 -36.56 23.15
CA GLU A 501 -3.53 -35.86 24.12
C GLU A 501 -3.45 -34.35 23.91
N SER A 502 -2.25 -33.83 23.70
CA SER A 502 -2.03 -32.42 23.37
C SER A 502 -2.75 -32.01 22.07
N VAL A 503 -2.67 -32.81 21.01
CA VAL A 503 -3.34 -32.53 19.72
C VAL A 503 -4.85 -32.53 19.86
N PHE A 504 -5.42 -33.54 20.50
CA PHE A 504 -6.86 -33.61 20.72
C PHE A 504 -7.34 -32.42 21.55
N THR A 505 -6.61 -32.07 22.62
CA THR A 505 -6.92 -30.89 23.45
C THR A 505 -6.82 -29.59 22.65
N GLN A 506 -5.76 -29.44 21.85
CA GLN A 506 -5.55 -28.29 20.96
C GLN A 506 -6.72 -28.07 20.00
N ILE A 507 -7.36 -29.14 19.51
CA ILE A 507 -8.43 -29.07 18.51
C ILE A 507 -9.82 -29.03 19.16
N PHE A 508 -10.08 -29.83 20.20
CA PHE A 508 -11.40 -29.88 20.81
C PHE A 508 -11.67 -28.67 21.71
N THR A 509 -10.75 -28.32 22.61
CA THR A 509 -11.07 -27.41 23.72
C THR A 509 -10.19 -26.17 23.79
N SER A 510 -8.90 -26.26 23.49
CA SER A 510 -7.99 -25.10 23.60
C SER A 510 -8.25 -24.06 22.50
N PRO A 511 -8.14 -22.76 22.83
CA PRO A 511 -8.19 -21.69 21.83
C PRO A 511 -6.93 -21.70 20.94
N ILE A 512 -7.04 -21.11 19.74
CA ILE A 512 -5.90 -20.88 18.86
C ILE A 512 -5.46 -19.42 18.94
N TYR A 513 -4.19 -19.20 19.25
CA TYR A 513 -3.54 -17.89 19.16
C TYR A 513 -2.61 -17.86 17.96
N TRP A 514 -3.20 -17.75 16.76
CA TRP A 514 -2.50 -18.00 15.51
C TRP A 514 -1.36 -17.01 15.27
N ALA A 515 -1.67 -15.71 15.21
CA ALA A 515 -0.71 -14.66 14.87
C ALA A 515 0.32 -14.40 15.99
N SER A 516 -0.13 -14.40 17.25
CA SER A 516 0.67 -13.99 18.40
C SER A 516 1.50 -15.11 19.02
N LYS A 517 1.14 -16.38 18.76
CA LYS A 517 1.80 -17.57 19.34
C LYS A 517 2.23 -18.55 18.26
N ALA A 518 1.29 -19.30 17.67
CA ALA A 518 1.58 -20.45 16.79
C ALA A 518 2.45 -20.10 15.58
N THR A 519 2.24 -18.92 14.99
CA THR A 519 2.99 -18.41 13.83
C THR A 519 3.91 -17.24 14.17
N ASN A 520 4.19 -17.02 15.46
CA ASN A 520 5.19 -16.05 15.89
C ASN A 520 6.60 -16.64 15.76
N PHE A 521 6.97 -16.99 14.53
CA PHE A 521 8.25 -17.63 14.23
C PHE A 521 9.44 -16.73 14.63
N PRO A 522 10.63 -17.32 14.83
CA PRO A 522 11.85 -16.56 15.12
C PRO A 522 12.11 -15.46 14.08
N ALA A 523 12.84 -14.42 14.49
CA ALA A 523 13.21 -13.33 13.59
C ALA A 523 14.08 -13.78 12.40
N SER A 524 14.68 -14.98 12.45
CA SER A 524 15.45 -15.57 11.35
C SER A 524 14.57 -16.21 10.27
N ALA A 525 13.27 -16.43 10.53
CA ALA A 525 12.36 -17.00 9.54
C ALA A 525 12.29 -16.13 8.29
N THR A 526 12.40 -16.76 7.12
CA THR A 526 12.41 -16.06 5.82
C THR A 526 11.27 -16.49 4.91
N HIS A 527 10.83 -17.75 5.00
CA HIS A 527 9.85 -18.33 4.10
C HIS A 527 8.91 -19.26 4.84
N ALA A 528 7.66 -19.33 4.38
CA ALA A 528 6.70 -20.34 4.81
C ALA A 528 5.97 -20.93 3.60
N ILE A 529 5.82 -22.25 3.54
CA ILE A 529 5.03 -22.94 2.51
C ILE A 529 3.73 -23.40 3.14
N ASP A 530 2.61 -22.95 2.60
CA ASP A 530 1.27 -23.40 2.93
C ASP A 530 0.89 -24.60 2.05
N PHE A 531 0.81 -25.76 2.70
CA PHE A 531 0.32 -27.03 2.16
C PHE A 531 -1.18 -27.23 2.43
N GLY A 532 -1.82 -26.27 3.08
CA GLY A 532 -3.25 -26.24 3.37
C GLY A 532 -4.13 -26.19 2.14
N THR A 533 -5.42 -26.44 2.37
CA THR A 533 -6.48 -26.23 1.38
C THR A 533 -6.93 -24.78 1.37
N GLY A 534 -7.56 -24.34 0.28
CA GLY A 534 -8.19 -23.03 0.11
C GLY A 534 -7.43 -22.09 -0.83
N GLY A 535 -6.25 -22.49 -1.33
CA GLY A 535 -5.42 -21.67 -2.21
C GLY A 535 -5.21 -20.26 -1.65
N ALA A 536 -5.58 -19.23 -2.42
CA ALA A 536 -5.48 -17.83 -2.00
C ALA A 536 -6.39 -17.45 -0.80
N SER A 537 -7.43 -18.26 -0.52
CA SER A 537 -8.33 -18.10 0.62
C SER A 537 -7.91 -18.96 1.83
N GLY A 538 -6.81 -19.71 1.71
CA GLY A 538 -6.25 -20.56 2.76
C GLY A 538 -5.53 -19.78 3.86
N ILE A 539 -4.87 -20.51 4.78
CA ILE A 539 -4.19 -19.90 5.93
C ILE A 539 -2.96 -19.09 5.53
N GLY A 540 -2.33 -19.39 4.38
CA GLY A 540 -1.19 -18.65 3.87
C GLY A 540 -1.48 -17.17 3.62
N SER A 541 -2.67 -16.81 3.12
CA SER A 541 -3.01 -15.40 2.91
C SER A 541 -3.30 -14.66 4.23
N LEU A 542 -3.82 -15.36 5.24
CA LEU A 542 -3.93 -14.84 6.59
C LEU A 542 -2.54 -14.56 7.19
N CYS A 543 -1.62 -15.52 7.09
CA CYS A 543 -0.23 -15.37 7.55
C CYS A 543 0.49 -14.23 6.84
N MET A 544 0.31 -14.10 5.52
CA MET A 544 0.90 -13.01 4.74
C MET A 544 0.51 -11.64 5.31
N ARG A 545 -0.76 -11.44 5.69
CA ARG A 545 -1.22 -10.19 6.35
C ARG A 545 -0.64 -10.02 7.75
N ASN A 546 -0.59 -11.09 8.54
CA ASN A 546 -0.06 -11.04 9.91
C ASN A 546 1.46 -10.79 9.95
N TRP A 547 2.17 -11.15 8.89
CA TRP A 547 3.63 -11.01 8.78
C TRP A 547 4.08 -9.82 7.94
N GLU A 548 3.17 -8.93 7.55
CA GLU A 548 3.55 -7.70 6.86
C GLU A 548 4.65 -6.98 7.65
N GLY A 549 5.77 -6.70 6.97
CA GLY A 549 6.94 -6.07 7.57
C GLY A 549 7.89 -6.96 8.35
N ARG A 550 7.58 -8.25 8.53
CA ARG A 550 8.46 -9.23 9.20
C ARG A 550 9.47 -9.90 8.28
N GLY A 551 9.39 -9.69 6.97
CA GLY A 551 10.30 -10.28 5.99
C GLY A 551 10.09 -11.78 5.75
N ILE A 552 8.88 -12.30 6.01
CA ILE A 552 8.55 -13.70 5.78
C ILE A 552 7.75 -13.81 4.47
N ARG A 553 8.32 -14.47 3.45
CA ARG A 553 7.64 -14.78 2.19
C ARG A 553 6.76 -16.01 2.32
N THR A 554 5.45 -15.85 2.19
CA THR A 554 4.51 -16.98 2.19
C THR A 554 4.26 -17.48 0.77
N VAL A 555 4.39 -18.79 0.56
CA VAL A 555 4.11 -19.48 -0.70
C VAL A 555 2.96 -20.47 -0.50
N MET A 556 1.85 -20.27 -1.19
CA MET A 556 0.66 -21.12 -1.11
C MET A 556 0.70 -22.16 -2.23
N LEU A 557 1.05 -23.41 -1.93
CA LEU A 557 1.31 -24.43 -2.94
C LEU A 557 0.07 -24.77 -3.78
N GLY A 558 -1.10 -24.74 -3.16
CA GLY A 558 -2.40 -24.90 -3.82
C GLY A 558 -2.84 -23.70 -4.65
N ASN A 559 -2.22 -22.53 -4.50
CA ASN A 559 -2.56 -21.33 -5.26
C ASN A 559 -1.91 -21.36 -6.66
N ARG A 560 -2.70 -21.67 -7.68
CA ARG A 560 -2.23 -21.74 -9.08
C ARG A 560 -2.29 -20.41 -9.86
N ALA A 561 -2.57 -19.28 -9.19
CA ALA A 561 -2.55 -17.96 -9.81
C ALA A 561 -1.12 -17.47 -10.12
N THR A 562 -0.96 -16.32 -10.79
CA THR A 562 0.35 -15.79 -11.23
C THR A 562 0.95 -14.72 -10.30
N GLY A 563 0.25 -14.33 -9.23
CA GLY A 563 0.62 -13.24 -8.32
C GLY A 563 1.53 -13.63 -7.15
N VAL A 564 1.74 -12.69 -6.23
CA VAL A 564 2.54 -12.86 -5.01
C VAL A 564 2.04 -14.01 -4.15
N GLY A 565 2.97 -14.89 -3.75
CA GLY A 565 2.69 -16.04 -2.90
C GLY A 565 2.03 -17.19 -3.65
N ALA A 566 2.04 -17.18 -4.98
CA ALA A 566 1.56 -18.27 -5.80
C ALA A 566 2.46 -19.51 -5.69
N GLY A 567 1.87 -20.69 -5.85
CA GLY A 567 2.55 -21.98 -5.73
C GLY A 567 3.72 -22.15 -6.69
N LYS A 568 3.74 -21.47 -7.84
CA LYS A 568 4.89 -21.48 -8.80
C LYS A 568 6.21 -21.06 -8.13
N GLU A 569 6.14 -20.19 -7.12
CA GLU A 569 7.32 -19.70 -6.40
C GLU A 569 8.05 -20.79 -5.63
N ALA A 570 7.35 -21.88 -5.25
CA ALA A 570 7.96 -23.03 -4.59
C ALA A 570 8.83 -23.88 -5.54
N TRP A 571 8.66 -23.69 -6.86
CA TRP A 571 9.29 -24.49 -7.91
C TRP A 571 10.32 -23.72 -8.75
N GLY A 572 10.22 -22.39 -8.78
CA GLY A 572 11.01 -21.53 -9.66
C GLY A 572 12.52 -21.52 -9.40
N SER A 573 13.24 -21.01 -10.39
CA SER A 573 14.69 -20.79 -10.36
C SER A 573 15.10 -19.51 -9.61
N VAL A 574 14.13 -18.63 -9.30
CA VAL A 574 14.30 -17.40 -8.54
C VAL A 574 13.57 -17.52 -7.21
N VAL A 575 14.27 -17.21 -6.11
CA VAL A 575 13.68 -17.20 -4.76
C VAL A 575 13.13 -15.81 -4.48
N PRO A 576 11.80 -15.65 -4.31
CA PRO A 576 11.21 -14.37 -3.95
C PRO A 576 11.54 -14.03 -2.49
N VAL A 577 11.86 -12.77 -2.21
CA VAL A 577 12.26 -12.33 -0.86
C VAL A 577 11.36 -11.20 -0.39
N GLU A 578 10.91 -11.29 0.86
CA GLU A 578 10.32 -10.18 1.59
C GLU A 578 11.37 -9.53 2.50
N HIS A 579 11.38 -8.21 2.54
CA HIS A 579 12.30 -7.49 3.43
C HIS A 579 11.59 -7.03 4.69
N LYS A 580 12.28 -7.16 5.82
CA LYS A 580 11.85 -6.51 7.07
C LYS A 580 11.80 -5.00 6.87
N TRP A 581 10.72 -4.37 7.31
CA TRP A 581 10.59 -2.92 7.19
C TRP A 581 11.62 -2.19 8.05
N ASP A 582 11.90 -2.70 9.25
CA ASP A 582 12.92 -2.13 10.14
C ASP A 582 14.30 -2.14 9.45
N ASP A 583 14.73 -3.25 8.85
CA ASP A 583 16.02 -3.31 8.15
C ASP A 583 16.09 -2.40 6.90
N LYS A 584 14.98 -2.32 6.16
CA LYS A 584 14.92 -1.63 4.88
C LYS A 584 14.72 -0.12 5.01
N PHE A 585 13.98 0.32 6.03
CA PHE A 585 13.51 1.70 6.17
C PHE A 585 13.90 2.38 7.48
N HIS A 586 14.66 1.73 8.38
CA HIS A 586 15.19 2.42 9.57
C HIS A 586 15.99 3.67 9.17
N PRO A 587 16.02 4.70 10.02
CA PRO A 587 16.81 5.88 9.78
C PRO A 587 18.30 5.56 9.83
N ARG A 588 19.07 6.11 8.89
CA ARG A 588 20.53 5.97 8.86
C ARG A 588 21.18 7.34 9.02
N LEU A 589 22.50 7.32 9.17
CA LEU A 589 23.34 8.51 9.09
C LEU A 589 24.31 8.37 7.93
N VAL A 590 24.66 9.51 7.34
CA VAL A 590 25.73 9.60 6.36
C VAL A 590 26.50 10.91 6.54
N ARG A 591 27.81 10.88 6.30
CA ARG A 591 28.68 12.05 6.31
C ARG A 591 28.98 12.47 4.88
N THR A 592 28.72 13.73 4.56
CA THR A 592 29.06 14.30 3.25
C THR A 592 30.49 14.84 3.22
N SER A 593 31.02 15.14 2.03
CA SER A 593 32.39 15.64 1.84
C SER A 593 32.69 16.99 2.55
N ASP A 594 31.65 17.73 2.92
CA ASP A 594 31.75 18.94 3.77
C ASP A 594 31.91 18.62 5.26
N GLY A 595 31.94 17.34 5.64
CA GLY A 595 32.09 16.85 7.01
C GLY A 595 30.79 16.75 7.81
N LYS A 596 29.66 17.24 7.28
CA LYS A 596 28.37 17.27 7.98
C LYS A 596 27.73 15.88 8.03
N VAL A 597 27.14 15.55 9.16
CA VAL A 597 26.33 14.33 9.34
C VAL A 597 24.88 14.65 9.00
N HIS A 598 24.27 13.81 8.17
CA HIS A 598 22.90 13.94 7.71
C HIS A 598 22.08 12.70 8.09
N LEU A 599 20.81 12.92 8.43
CA LEU A 599 19.81 11.86 8.45
C LEU A 599 19.59 11.33 7.03
N ASP A 600 19.90 10.06 6.83
CA ASP A 600 19.83 9.35 5.57
C ASP A 600 18.52 8.56 5.48
N THR A 601 17.57 9.11 4.71
CA THR A 601 16.24 8.54 4.45
C THR A 601 15.95 8.63 2.96
N PRO A 602 14.96 7.87 2.45
CA PRO A 602 14.53 8.01 1.06
C PRO A 602 14.12 9.46 0.69
N PHE A 603 13.56 10.22 1.64
CA PHE A 603 13.09 11.59 1.43
C PHE A 603 14.24 12.60 1.47
N SER A 604 15.17 12.49 2.42
CA SER A 604 16.34 13.37 2.46
C SER A 604 17.25 13.18 1.25
N ARG A 605 17.40 11.93 0.78
CA ARG A 605 18.06 11.63 -0.50
C ARG A 605 17.37 12.23 -1.71
N LEU A 606 16.03 12.22 -1.78
CA LEU A 606 15.28 12.83 -2.88
C LEU A 606 15.52 14.34 -2.99
N LEU A 607 15.48 15.03 -1.85
CA LEU A 607 15.54 16.49 -1.81
C LEU A 607 16.96 17.05 -1.66
N SER A 608 17.94 16.19 -1.36
CA SER A 608 19.29 16.60 -0.94
C SER A 608 19.26 17.57 0.26
N LYS A 609 18.27 17.42 1.14
CA LYS A 609 17.97 18.28 2.30
C LYS A 609 17.65 17.40 3.50
N PRO A 610 17.74 17.90 4.75
CA PRO A 610 17.26 17.17 5.92
C PRO A 610 15.79 16.71 5.74
N PRO A 611 15.37 15.59 6.34
CA PRO A 611 14.03 15.04 6.17
C PRO A 611 12.95 15.81 6.96
N LEU A 612 13.11 17.12 7.11
CA LEU A 612 12.23 18.04 7.80
C LEU A 612 11.78 19.11 6.79
N MET A 613 10.48 19.30 6.62
CA MET A 613 9.92 20.25 5.67
C MET A 613 8.86 21.16 6.28
N VAL A 614 8.72 22.36 5.72
CA VAL A 614 7.60 23.27 6.00
C VAL A 614 6.55 23.14 4.91
N GLY A 615 5.35 22.72 5.28
CA GLY A 615 4.24 22.54 4.33
C GLY A 615 3.66 23.86 3.81
N GLY A 616 3.00 23.82 2.66
CA GLY A 616 2.31 24.97 2.08
C GLY A 616 1.11 25.38 2.90
N MET A 617 1.16 26.57 3.46
CA MET A 617 0.17 27.20 4.34
C MET A 617 -0.28 28.56 3.80
N THR A 618 -1.58 28.71 3.57
CA THR A 618 -2.19 30.04 3.48
C THR A 618 -2.61 30.47 4.89
N PRO A 619 -2.14 31.61 5.43
CA PRO A 619 -1.37 32.67 4.77
C PRO A 619 0.17 32.57 4.91
N THR A 620 0.69 31.81 5.89
CA THR A 620 2.08 31.91 6.38
C THR A 620 3.19 31.71 5.34
N THR A 621 2.97 30.89 4.33
CA THR A 621 3.95 30.60 3.27
C THR A 621 3.61 31.26 1.93
N VAL A 622 2.76 32.31 1.93
CA VAL A 622 2.43 33.08 0.71
C VAL A 622 3.47 34.18 0.44
N LYS A 623 4.00 34.78 1.51
CA LYS A 623 4.93 35.91 1.44
C LYS A 623 6.39 35.41 1.36
N ALA A 624 7.25 36.17 0.67
CA ALA A 624 8.60 35.73 0.34
C ALA A 624 9.52 35.61 1.57
N GLY A 625 9.40 36.53 2.54
CA GLY A 625 10.28 36.60 3.71
C GLY A 625 10.44 35.26 4.43
N PHE A 626 9.33 34.67 4.89
CA PHE A 626 9.34 33.40 5.61
C PHE A 626 9.86 32.24 4.74
N VAL A 627 9.35 32.09 3.51
CA VAL A 627 9.82 31.05 2.56
C VAL A 627 11.32 31.14 2.33
N SER A 628 11.85 32.35 2.13
CA SER A 628 13.28 32.58 1.92
C SER A 628 14.11 32.25 3.15
N ALA A 629 13.60 32.50 4.37
CA ALA A 629 14.26 32.15 5.61
C ALA A 629 14.39 30.63 5.78
N VAL A 630 13.35 29.85 5.46
CA VAL A 630 13.40 28.38 5.51
C VAL A 630 14.41 27.82 4.50
N LEU A 631 14.41 28.36 3.28
CA LEU A 631 15.34 27.95 2.23
C LEU A 631 16.80 28.25 2.60
N LYS A 632 17.07 29.44 3.16
CA LYS A 632 18.41 29.80 3.68
C LYS A 632 18.88 28.90 4.81
N ALA A 633 17.94 28.44 5.64
CA ALA A 633 18.22 27.49 6.70
C ALA A 633 18.55 26.07 6.18
N GLY A 634 18.37 25.81 4.88
CA GLY A 634 18.69 24.54 4.23
C GLY A 634 17.55 23.52 4.25
N TYR A 635 16.32 23.94 4.58
CA TYR A 635 15.15 23.05 4.66
C TYR A 635 14.23 23.21 3.45
N HIS A 636 13.41 22.19 3.19
CA HIS A 636 12.39 22.24 2.15
C HIS A 636 11.17 23.02 2.62
N VAL A 637 10.61 23.85 1.75
CA VAL A 637 9.37 24.60 1.99
C VAL A 637 8.55 24.70 0.71
N GLU A 638 7.23 24.68 0.86
CA GLU A 638 6.30 24.91 -0.24
C GLU A 638 5.78 26.36 -0.23
N LEU A 639 5.86 27.05 -1.36
CA LEU A 639 5.20 28.33 -1.59
C LEU A 639 3.68 28.10 -1.73
N ALA A 640 2.87 28.75 -0.89
CA ALA A 640 1.42 28.59 -0.95
C ALA A 640 0.79 29.32 -2.14
N GLY A 641 0.38 28.56 -3.16
CA GLY A 641 -0.30 29.08 -4.35
C GLY A 641 -1.65 29.73 -4.07
N GLY A 642 -2.29 29.42 -2.93
CA GLY A 642 -3.61 29.97 -2.58
C GLY A 642 -3.66 31.50 -2.52
N GLY A 643 -2.54 32.16 -2.22
CA GLY A 643 -2.43 33.62 -2.17
C GLY A 643 -2.10 34.31 -3.50
N HIS A 644 -1.93 33.56 -4.60
CA HIS A 644 -1.54 34.10 -5.90
C HIS A 644 -2.66 33.91 -6.92
N TYR A 645 -3.21 35.01 -7.43
CA TYR A 645 -4.45 35.03 -8.22
C TYR A 645 -4.24 35.20 -9.74
N ASN A 646 -3.00 35.44 -10.19
CA ASN A 646 -2.61 35.49 -11.59
C ASN A 646 -1.12 35.18 -11.77
N GLU A 647 -0.68 35.03 -13.03
CA GLU A 647 0.71 34.68 -13.37
C GLU A 647 1.73 35.73 -12.92
N LYS A 648 1.40 37.02 -13.06
CA LYS A 648 2.27 38.13 -12.66
C LYS A 648 2.60 38.07 -11.16
N ALA A 649 1.62 37.73 -10.33
CA ALA A 649 1.81 37.59 -8.89
C ALA A 649 2.74 36.43 -8.54
N VAL A 650 2.61 35.28 -9.23
CA VAL A 650 3.50 34.12 -9.02
C VAL A 650 4.94 34.47 -9.42
N ARG A 651 5.13 35.00 -10.63
CA ARG A 651 6.47 35.38 -11.14
C ARG A 651 7.15 36.40 -10.24
N ALA A 652 6.44 37.46 -9.86
CA ALA A 652 6.97 38.48 -8.95
C ALA A 652 7.37 37.88 -7.59
N LYS A 653 6.59 36.91 -7.08
CA LYS A 653 6.89 36.27 -5.80
C LYS A 653 8.14 35.38 -5.88
N VAL A 654 8.29 34.62 -6.96
CA VAL A 654 9.49 33.79 -7.20
C VAL A 654 10.75 34.67 -7.31
N ALA A 655 10.69 35.74 -8.09
CA ALA A 655 11.80 36.69 -8.23
C ALA A 655 12.19 37.35 -6.89
N GLU A 656 11.20 37.70 -6.06
CA GLU A 656 11.44 38.23 -4.71
C GLU A 656 12.12 37.19 -3.81
N ILE A 657 11.67 35.93 -3.84
CA ILE A 657 12.27 34.84 -3.06
C ILE A 657 13.71 34.58 -3.50
N GLN A 658 13.99 34.50 -4.81
CA GLN A 658 15.34 34.32 -5.32
C GLN A 658 16.29 35.41 -4.85
N LYS A 659 15.86 36.67 -4.96
CA LYS A 659 16.63 37.83 -4.48
C LYS A 659 16.89 37.75 -2.99
N LEU A 660 15.91 37.31 -2.19
CA LEU A 660 16.07 37.20 -0.75
C LEU A 660 16.97 36.03 -0.38
N VAL A 661 16.82 34.85 -1.00
CA VAL A 661 17.64 33.65 -0.76
C VAL A 661 19.11 33.92 -1.11
N ASP A 662 19.38 34.63 -2.21
CA ASP A 662 20.71 35.06 -2.64
C ASP A 662 21.73 33.91 -2.76
N GLN A 663 21.25 32.73 -3.18
CA GLN A 663 22.04 31.52 -3.39
C GLN A 663 21.54 30.77 -4.64
N PRO A 664 22.37 30.60 -5.68
CA PRO A 664 22.02 29.82 -6.86
C PRO A 664 21.73 28.35 -6.54
N GLY A 665 20.85 27.72 -7.33
CA GLY A 665 20.57 26.28 -7.24
C GLY A 665 19.57 25.85 -6.16
N ILE A 666 19.07 26.78 -5.33
CA ILE A 666 18.04 26.48 -4.33
C ILE A 666 16.66 26.42 -4.98
N GLY A 667 16.12 25.20 -5.04
CA GLY A 667 14.84 24.90 -5.69
C GLY A 667 13.59 25.30 -4.89
N LEU A 668 12.54 25.70 -5.60
CA LEU A 668 11.22 26.03 -5.08
C LEU A 668 10.18 24.95 -5.42
N THR A 669 9.24 24.74 -4.49
CA THR A 669 8.06 23.90 -4.69
C THR A 669 6.80 24.73 -4.51
N LEU A 670 5.84 24.63 -5.43
CA LEU A 670 4.57 25.33 -5.35
C LEU A 670 3.47 24.40 -4.82
N ASN A 671 2.76 24.81 -3.77
CA ASN A 671 1.56 24.13 -3.29
C ASN A 671 0.31 24.69 -3.98
N CYS A 672 -0.27 23.92 -4.90
CA CYS A 672 -1.47 24.26 -5.67
C CYS A 672 -2.71 23.54 -5.11
N LEU A 673 -3.81 24.26 -4.99
CA LEU A 673 -5.09 23.72 -4.54
C LEU A 673 -5.84 23.11 -5.73
N TYR A 674 -5.93 21.79 -5.80
CA TYR A 674 -6.58 21.08 -6.90
C TYR A 674 -8.08 21.38 -6.95
N ILE A 675 -8.75 21.57 -5.82
CA ILE A 675 -10.17 21.98 -5.77
C ILE A 675 -10.41 23.38 -6.35
N ASN A 676 -9.41 24.27 -6.38
CA ASN A 676 -9.53 25.60 -6.94
C ASN A 676 -9.12 25.63 -8.42
N GLN A 677 -10.04 25.17 -9.28
CA GLN A 677 -9.79 25.05 -10.72
C GLN A 677 -9.37 26.36 -11.40
N ARG A 678 -9.83 27.51 -10.90
CA ARG A 678 -9.41 28.82 -11.44
C ARG A 678 -7.91 29.07 -11.23
N GLN A 679 -7.38 28.76 -10.05
CA GLN A 679 -5.95 28.90 -9.78
C GLN A 679 -5.15 27.80 -10.47
N TRP A 680 -5.61 26.55 -10.37
CA TRP A 680 -4.96 25.40 -10.97
C TRP A 680 -4.68 25.58 -12.47
N THR A 681 -5.67 26.08 -13.21
CA THR A 681 -5.62 26.21 -14.68
C THR A 681 -4.46 27.09 -15.17
N PHE A 682 -4.06 28.11 -14.40
CA PHE A 682 -2.89 28.92 -14.77
C PHE A 682 -1.63 28.54 -14.00
N GLN A 683 -1.74 28.12 -12.74
CA GLN A 683 -0.56 27.85 -11.90
C GLN A 683 0.25 26.66 -12.40
N ASN A 684 -0.41 25.54 -12.74
CA ASN A 684 0.31 24.33 -13.17
C ASN A 684 1.06 24.53 -14.50
N PRO A 685 0.43 25.03 -15.59
CA PRO A 685 1.15 25.32 -16.83
C PRO A 685 2.24 26.38 -16.67
N LEU A 686 1.98 27.45 -15.89
CA LEU A 686 2.97 28.48 -15.62
C LEU A 686 4.19 27.92 -14.90
N TRP A 687 4.01 27.04 -13.92
CA TRP A 687 5.12 26.45 -13.16
C TRP A 687 6.03 25.61 -14.06
N GLN A 688 5.45 24.83 -14.97
CA GLN A 688 6.19 24.09 -15.99
C GLN A 688 6.92 25.01 -16.96
N GLN A 689 6.27 26.10 -17.40
CA GLN A 689 6.86 27.09 -18.29
C GLN A 689 8.04 27.80 -17.64
N MET A 690 7.88 28.27 -16.39
CA MET A 690 8.93 28.95 -15.64
C MET A 690 10.18 28.05 -15.48
N LYS A 691 10.00 26.74 -15.28
CA LYS A 691 11.13 25.81 -15.23
C LYS A 691 11.89 25.77 -16.56
N LYS A 692 11.18 25.77 -17.69
CA LYS A 692 11.77 25.81 -19.03
C LYS A 692 12.45 27.15 -19.34
N GLU A 693 11.99 28.23 -18.72
CA GLU A 693 12.60 29.57 -18.80
C GLU A 693 13.87 29.72 -17.94
N GLY A 694 14.18 28.71 -17.11
CA GLY A 694 15.40 28.68 -16.28
C GLY A 694 15.18 29.03 -14.81
N GLU A 695 13.94 29.21 -14.37
CA GLU A 695 13.63 29.47 -12.96
C GLU A 695 13.94 28.23 -12.09
N PRO A 696 14.34 28.40 -10.81
CA PRO A 696 14.78 27.35 -9.91
C PRO A 696 13.58 26.58 -9.35
N ILE A 697 12.82 25.95 -10.24
CA ILE A 697 11.67 25.13 -9.90
C ILE A 697 12.13 23.70 -9.68
N GLU A 698 11.73 23.13 -8.55
CA GLU A 698 12.15 21.81 -8.08
C GLU A 698 10.98 20.83 -7.95
N GLY A 699 9.81 21.27 -7.49
CA GLY A 699 8.67 20.39 -7.25
C GLY A 699 7.30 21.06 -7.41
N LEU A 700 6.25 20.25 -7.43
CA LEU A 700 4.85 20.68 -7.36
C LEU A 700 4.12 19.88 -6.28
N CYS A 701 3.34 20.53 -5.41
CA CYS A 701 2.42 19.87 -4.50
C CYS A 701 0.97 20.05 -4.95
N VAL A 702 0.27 18.93 -5.13
CA VAL A 702 -1.16 18.86 -5.42
C VAL A 702 -1.91 18.64 -4.10
N ALA A 703 -2.53 19.71 -3.61
CA ALA A 703 -3.20 19.75 -2.32
C ALA A 703 -4.72 19.88 -2.46
N ALA A 704 -5.45 19.55 -1.38
CA ALA A 704 -6.91 19.65 -1.32
C ALA A 704 -7.63 18.90 -2.46
N GLY A 705 -7.23 17.64 -2.69
CA GLY A 705 -7.81 16.75 -3.68
C GLY A 705 -6.75 15.85 -4.30
N ILE A 706 -7.06 14.56 -4.47
CA ILE A 706 -6.20 13.61 -5.20
C ILE A 706 -6.80 13.40 -6.59
N PRO A 707 -6.05 13.64 -7.69
CA PRO A 707 -6.54 13.41 -9.04
C PRO A 707 -6.78 11.91 -9.33
N SER A 708 -7.57 11.62 -10.37
CA SER A 708 -7.64 10.25 -10.90
C SER A 708 -6.28 9.81 -11.45
N THR A 709 -6.08 8.51 -11.66
CA THR A 709 -4.82 7.96 -12.13
C THR A 709 -4.41 8.53 -13.49
N GLU A 710 -5.38 8.71 -14.39
CA GLU A 710 -5.19 9.25 -15.73
C GLU A 710 -4.79 10.72 -15.67
N LYS A 711 -5.47 11.51 -14.83
CA LYS A 711 -5.18 12.94 -14.70
C LYS A 711 -3.86 13.17 -13.96
N ALA A 712 -3.53 12.34 -12.99
CA ALA A 712 -2.24 12.35 -12.31
C ALA A 712 -1.11 12.03 -13.29
N LYS A 713 -1.31 11.05 -14.19
CA LYS A 713 -0.36 10.74 -15.26
C LYS A 713 -0.11 11.94 -16.16
N GLU A 714 -1.15 12.63 -16.62
CA GLU A 714 -1.00 13.86 -17.43
C GLU A 714 -0.18 14.94 -16.70
N ILE A 715 -0.45 15.14 -15.41
CA ILE A 715 0.31 16.08 -14.58
C ILE A 715 1.78 15.65 -14.51
N ILE A 716 2.05 14.38 -14.16
CA ILE A 716 3.40 13.84 -14.00
C ILE A 716 4.18 13.89 -15.32
N ASP A 717 3.56 13.58 -16.45
CA ASP A 717 4.19 13.65 -17.78
C ASP A 717 4.58 15.12 -18.10
N GLY A 718 3.70 16.09 -17.82
CA GLY A 718 4.05 17.51 -17.96
C GLY A 718 5.18 18.00 -17.05
N LEU A 719 5.22 17.52 -15.80
CA LEU A 719 6.30 17.82 -14.86
C LEU A 719 7.64 17.21 -15.32
N ARG A 720 7.59 15.96 -15.79
CA ARG A 720 8.74 15.23 -16.33
C ARG A 720 9.31 15.93 -17.56
N ASP A 721 8.47 16.33 -18.50
CA ASP A 721 8.85 17.06 -19.72
C ASP A 721 9.43 18.46 -19.42
N ALA A 722 8.98 19.08 -18.33
CA ALA A 722 9.55 20.34 -17.84
C ALA A 722 10.87 20.14 -17.08
N GLY A 723 11.22 18.92 -16.66
CA GLY A 723 12.39 18.63 -15.83
C GLY A 723 12.19 18.97 -14.35
N ILE A 724 10.96 18.91 -13.85
CA ILE A 724 10.60 19.05 -12.43
C ILE A 724 10.83 17.71 -11.74
N LYS A 725 11.46 17.71 -10.55
CA LYS A 725 12.06 16.50 -9.95
C LYS A 725 11.06 15.59 -9.24
N HIS A 726 9.98 16.16 -8.69
CA HIS A 726 9.02 15.40 -7.87
C HIS A 726 7.64 16.05 -7.87
N VAL A 727 6.65 15.25 -7.49
CA VAL A 727 5.29 15.70 -7.17
C VAL A 727 4.93 15.28 -5.75
N SER A 728 4.22 16.13 -5.02
CA SER A 728 3.67 15.82 -3.71
C SER A 728 2.15 15.70 -3.77
N PHE A 729 1.58 14.76 -3.02
CA PHE A 729 0.15 14.62 -2.81
C PHE A 729 -0.18 14.65 -1.32
N LYS A 730 -1.28 15.31 -0.94
CA LYS A 730 -1.79 15.40 0.44
C LYS A 730 -3.09 14.60 0.61
N PRO A 731 -3.04 13.26 0.74
CA PRO A 731 -4.24 12.47 0.98
C PRO A 731 -4.76 12.69 2.41
N GLY A 732 -6.08 12.82 2.55
CA GLY A 732 -6.76 12.99 3.84
C GLY A 732 -7.59 11.78 4.28
N SER A 733 -7.54 10.67 3.54
CA SER A 733 -8.31 9.44 3.82
C SER A 733 -7.56 8.18 3.35
N VAL A 734 -8.01 7.01 3.81
CA VAL A 734 -7.51 5.70 3.34
C VAL A 734 -7.61 5.56 1.82
N ASP A 735 -8.75 5.95 1.24
CA ASP A 735 -8.95 5.88 -0.21
C ASP A 735 -8.08 6.88 -0.96
N GLY A 736 -7.84 8.07 -0.37
CA GLY A 736 -6.87 9.02 -0.89
C GLY A 736 -5.45 8.43 -0.92
N ILE A 737 -5.03 7.73 0.13
CA ILE A 737 -3.73 7.03 0.17
C ILE A 737 -3.68 5.95 -0.92
N ARG A 738 -4.71 5.10 -1.03
CA ARG A 738 -4.78 4.06 -2.06
C ARG A 738 -4.74 4.65 -3.47
N GLN A 739 -5.37 5.80 -3.68
CA GLN A 739 -5.30 6.51 -4.95
C GLN A 739 -3.87 6.99 -5.25
N VAL A 740 -3.14 7.52 -4.26
CA VAL A 740 -1.71 7.85 -4.43
C VAL A 740 -0.88 6.60 -4.74
N VAL A 741 -1.17 5.46 -4.10
CA VAL A 741 -0.53 4.17 -4.43
C VAL A 741 -0.81 3.75 -5.88
N ASN A 742 -2.05 3.88 -6.36
CA ASN A 742 -2.40 3.59 -7.76
C ASN A 742 -1.66 4.52 -8.74
N ILE A 743 -1.56 5.81 -8.42
CA ILE A 743 -0.80 6.79 -9.19
C ILE A 743 0.68 6.39 -9.24
N ALA A 744 1.25 5.99 -8.10
CA ALA A 744 2.64 5.56 -8.01
C ALA A 744 2.92 4.27 -8.79
N SER A 745 2.00 3.32 -8.73
CA SER A 745 2.04 2.08 -9.51
C SER A 745 2.06 2.35 -11.02
N SER A 746 1.28 3.34 -11.47
CA SER A 746 1.20 3.74 -12.88
C SER A 746 2.35 4.63 -13.35
N ASN A 747 3.20 5.12 -12.43
CA ASN A 747 4.33 6.01 -12.72
C ASN A 747 5.58 5.59 -11.92
N PRO A 748 6.06 4.34 -12.07
CA PRO A 748 7.04 3.72 -11.18
C PRO A 748 8.42 4.41 -11.18
N ASP A 749 8.68 5.26 -12.16
CA ASP A 749 9.95 5.96 -12.38
C ASP A 749 9.94 7.43 -11.93
N PHE A 750 8.79 7.97 -11.50
CA PHE A 750 8.67 9.36 -11.06
C PHE A 750 8.56 9.46 -9.53
N PRO A 751 9.38 10.28 -8.85
CA PRO A 751 9.31 10.45 -7.40
C PRO A 751 8.01 11.11 -6.93
N ILE A 752 7.35 10.48 -5.96
CA ILE A 752 6.11 10.95 -5.35
C ILE A 752 6.30 11.12 -3.85
N ILE A 753 5.98 12.29 -3.31
CA ILE A 753 5.97 12.56 -1.87
C ILE A 753 4.53 12.44 -1.38
N LEU A 754 4.26 11.41 -0.58
CA LEU A 754 2.97 11.22 0.08
C LEU A 754 3.01 11.93 1.43
N GLN A 755 2.44 13.12 1.48
CA GLN A 755 2.34 13.94 2.69
C GLN A 755 1.06 13.56 3.43
N TRP A 756 1.15 12.55 4.30
CA TRP A 756 0.01 12.11 5.08
C TRP A 756 -0.33 13.15 6.14
N THR A 757 -1.61 13.52 6.25
CA THR A 757 -2.13 14.36 7.34
C THR A 757 -3.41 13.79 7.92
N GLY A 758 -3.39 13.48 9.21
CA GLY A 758 -4.59 13.12 9.98
C GLY A 758 -5.46 14.33 10.35
N GLY A 759 -6.62 14.06 10.94
CA GLY A 759 -7.62 15.07 11.30
C GLY A 759 -7.16 16.09 12.35
N ARG A 760 -6.13 15.77 13.14
CA ARG A 760 -5.50 16.68 14.09
C ARG A 760 -4.65 17.80 13.47
N ALA A 761 -4.66 17.96 12.14
CA ALA A 761 -3.94 19.01 11.43
C ALA A 761 -4.56 20.40 11.64
N GLY A 762 -3.73 21.45 11.56
CA GLY A 762 -4.21 22.84 11.55
C GLY A 762 -4.76 23.26 10.19
N GLY A 763 -5.72 24.18 10.17
CA GLY A 763 -6.39 24.57 8.93
C GLY A 763 -7.42 23.54 8.49
N HIS A 764 -7.60 23.35 7.19
CA HIS A 764 -8.49 22.31 6.67
C HIS A 764 -7.97 20.93 7.10
N HIS A 765 -8.86 20.08 7.60
CA HIS A 765 -8.48 18.76 8.08
C HIS A 765 -9.53 17.71 7.70
N SER A 766 -9.12 16.44 7.72
CA SER A 766 -10.05 15.32 7.59
C SER A 766 -10.69 14.98 8.94
N CYS A 767 -11.63 14.03 8.92
CA CYS A 767 -12.18 13.43 10.14
C CYS A 767 -11.43 12.15 10.54
N GLU A 768 -10.25 11.89 9.96
CA GLU A 768 -9.49 10.65 10.19
C GLU A 768 -8.62 10.74 11.45
N ASP A 769 -8.48 9.61 12.13
CA ASP A 769 -7.35 9.36 13.02
C ASP A 769 -6.01 9.43 12.24
N PHE A 770 -4.92 9.77 12.91
CA PHE A 770 -3.60 9.84 12.26
C PHE A 770 -3.02 8.44 11.98
N HIS A 771 -3.23 7.46 12.86
CA HIS A 771 -2.53 6.18 12.82
C HIS A 771 -3.27 5.12 12.03
N ALA A 772 -4.59 4.98 12.23
CA ALA A 772 -5.41 3.93 11.64
C ALA A 772 -5.30 3.85 10.10
N PRO A 773 -5.29 4.97 9.34
CA PRO A 773 -5.12 4.92 7.90
C PRO A 773 -3.75 4.40 7.46
N ILE A 774 -2.69 4.73 8.21
CA ILE A 774 -1.33 4.27 7.92
C ILE A 774 -1.19 2.78 8.24
N LEU A 775 -1.69 2.32 9.39
CA LEU A 775 -1.70 0.88 9.72
C LEU A 775 -2.38 0.05 8.61
N ALA A 776 -3.45 0.56 8.02
CA ALA A 776 -4.19 -0.12 6.97
C ALA A 776 -3.55 -0.07 5.56
N THR A 777 -2.54 0.79 5.35
CA THR A 777 -2.00 1.08 4.01
C THR A 777 -0.48 1.08 3.92
N TYR A 778 0.24 0.93 5.04
CA TYR A 778 1.71 1.01 5.07
C TYR A 778 2.36 -0.02 4.14
N ALA A 779 1.86 -1.27 4.14
CA ALA A 779 2.36 -2.32 3.26
C ALA A 779 2.23 -1.95 1.77
N SER A 780 1.07 -1.43 1.34
CA SER A 780 0.85 -1.04 -0.06
C SER A 780 1.65 0.21 -0.45
N ILE A 781 1.87 1.14 0.48
CA ILE A 781 2.79 2.27 0.28
C ILE A 781 4.21 1.75 0.04
N ARG A 782 4.72 0.86 0.91
CA ARG A 782 6.12 0.37 0.86
C ARG A 782 6.40 -0.60 -0.28
N GLN A 783 5.39 -1.17 -0.92
CA GLN A 783 5.51 -1.90 -2.18
C GLN A 783 5.95 -1.00 -3.35
N HIS A 784 5.77 0.32 -3.23
CA HIS A 784 6.06 1.29 -4.30
C HIS A 784 7.29 2.16 -3.95
N PRO A 785 8.51 1.80 -4.42
CA PRO A 785 9.76 2.45 -4.02
C PRO A 785 9.92 3.88 -4.54
N ASN A 786 9.00 4.38 -5.38
CA ASN A 786 8.94 5.77 -5.82
C ASN A 786 8.14 6.67 -4.86
N ILE A 787 7.47 6.12 -3.84
CA ILE A 787 6.79 6.90 -2.80
C ILE A 787 7.79 7.29 -1.69
N ARG A 788 7.70 8.53 -1.21
CA ARG A 788 8.33 9.04 0.01
C ARG A 788 7.24 9.37 1.02
N LEU A 789 7.16 8.60 2.10
CA LEU A 789 6.12 8.73 3.10
C LEU A 789 6.52 9.77 4.15
N VAL A 790 5.81 10.90 4.17
CA VAL A 790 6.08 12.04 5.07
C VAL A 790 4.94 12.19 6.06
N ALA A 791 5.27 12.26 7.35
CA ALA A 791 4.30 12.42 8.43
C ALA A 791 3.97 13.90 8.68
N GLY A 792 2.68 14.24 8.60
CA GLY A 792 2.04 15.35 9.29
C GLY A 792 0.82 14.80 10.02
N SER A 793 0.42 15.19 11.20
CA SER A 793 0.35 16.52 11.79
C SER A 793 0.53 16.39 13.30
N GLY A 794 0.68 17.50 14.02
CA GLY A 794 0.84 17.48 15.48
C GLY A 794 2.28 17.46 15.97
N PHE A 795 3.27 17.53 15.07
CA PHE A 795 4.70 17.54 15.42
C PHE A 795 5.23 18.95 15.70
N GLY A 796 6.18 19.04 16.63
CA GLY A 796 6.94 20.26 16.92
C GLY A 796 8.21 20.05 17.75
N ASP A 797 8.63 18.81 17.98
CA ASP A 797 9.86 18.46 18.68
C ASP A 797 10.44 17.12 18.17
N ALA A 798 11.70 16.81 18.50
CA ALA A 798 12.34 15.55 18.11
C ALA A 798 11.78 14.34 18.89
N LYS A 799 11.42 14.53 20.16
CA LYS A 799 10.81 13.47 20.99
C LYS A 799 9.52 12.91 20.37
N GLY A 800 8.68 13.76 19.80
CA GLY A 800 7.46 13.38 19.10
C GLY A 800 7.71 12.83 17.70
N CYS A 801 8.78 13.26 17.02
CA CYS A 801 9.14 12.75 15.68
C CYS A 801 9.82 11.38 15.73
N TYR A 802 10.70 11.15 16.71
CA TYR A 802 11.58 9.97 16.74
C TYR A 802 10.85 8.63 16.66
N PRO A 803 9.75 8.37 17.41
CA PRO A 803 9.05 7.09 17.32
C PRO A 803 8.51 6.78 15.93
N TYR A 804 8.18 7.80 15.13
CA TYR A 804 7.74 7.65 13.75
C TYR A 804 8.91 7.51 12.78
N LEU A 805 10.05 8.13 13.08
CA LEU A 805 11.28 7.97 12.30
C LEU A 805 11.85 6.56 12.45
N SER A 806 11.93 6.05 13.68
CA SER A 806 12.41 4.69 13.99
C SER A 806 11.35 3.60 13.70
N GLY A 807 10.09 3.98 13.58
CA GLY A 807 8.97 3.04 13.42
C GLY A 807 8.49 2.39 14.71
N GLN A 808 9.07 2.72 15.87
CA GLN A 808 8.68 2.19 17.19
C GLN A 808 7.21 2.45 17.55
N TRP A 809 6.61 3.52 17.01
CA TRP A 809 5.20 3.85 17.26
C TRP A 809 4.24 2.69 16.95
N SER A 810 4.47 1.92 15.88
CA SER A 810 3.56 0.86 15.45
C SER A 810 3.76 -0.42 16.26
N GLU A 811 4.99 -0.67 16.69
CA GLU A 811 5.35 -1.77 17.58
C GLU A 811 4.78 -1.55 18.99
N GLU A 812 5.08 -0.40 19.60
CA GLU A 812 4.73 -0.13 20.99
C GLU A 812 3.23 0.15 21.20
N LEU A 813 2.57 0.85 20.26
CA LEU A 813 1.16 1.23 20.42
C LEU A 813 0.19 0.18 19.86
N TYR A 814 0.61 -0.61 18.86
CA TYR A 814 -0.29 -1.50 18.12
C TYR A 814 0.20 -2.95 18.00
N GLY A 815 1.40 -3.28 18.48
CA GLY A 815 1.93 -4.65 18.49
C GLY A 815 2.20 -5.22 17.08
N VAL A 816 2.47 -4.36 16.10
CA VAL A 816 2.79 -4.76 14.71
C VAL A 816 4.23 -4.41 14.34
N ALA A 817 4.72 -4.85 13.18
CA ALA A 817 6.08 -4.54 12.73
C ALA A 817 6.33 -3.01 12.71
N ARG A 818 7.59 -2.61 12.95
CA ARG A 818 8.00 -1.20 12.91
C ARG A 818 7.70 -0.58 11.54
N MET A 819 7.08 0.60 11.56
CA MET A 819 6.66 1.35 10.37
C MET A 819 7.37 2.72 10.31
N PRO A 820 8.68 2.78 9.96
CA PRO A 820 9.41 4.03 9.79
C PRO A 820 8.77 4.98 8.77
N PHE A 821 8.77 6.28 9.03
CA PHE A 821 8.47 7.34 8.07
C PHE A 821 9.76 7.90 7.45
N ASP A 822 9.68 8.42 6.23
CA ASP A 822 10.85 8.95 5.53
C ASP A 822 11.18 10.40 5.92
N GLY A 823 10.21 11.14 6.48
CA GLY A 823 10.40 12.51 6.95
C GLY A 823 9.16 13.14 7.59
N PHE A 824 9.27 14.42 7.96
CA PHE A 824 8.27 15.15 8.73
C PHE A 824 7.89 16.49 8.09
N MET A 825 6.60 16.79 8.12
CA MET A 825 6.05 18.07 7.70
C MET A 825 5.58 18.89 8.90
N PHE A 826 6.08 20.12 9.01
CA PHE A 826 5.70 21.11 10.01
C PHE A 826 4.88 22.23 9.36
N ALA A 827 3.82 22.65 10.07
CA ALA A 827 2.94 23.71 9.61
C ALA A 827 2.56 24.61 10.80
N SER A 828 1.61 24.17 11.62
CA SER A 828 1.10 24.90 12.79
C SER A 828 2.19 25.43 13.73
N TRP A 829 3.18 24.58 14.05
CA TRP A 829 4.27 24.94 14.96
C TRP A 829 5.15 26.09 14.45
N VAL A 830 5.44 26.13 13.14
CA VAL A 830 6.34 27.15 12.57
C VAL A 830 5.66 28.49 12.32
N MET A 831 4.36 28.62 12.58
CA MET A 831 3.63 29.88 12.44
C MET A 831 4.06 30.94 13.47
N VAL A 832 4.68 30.53 14.58
CA VAL A 832 5.24 31.45 15.60
C VAL A 832 6.72 31.75 15.38
N ALA A 833 7.34 31.19 14.34
CA ALA A 833 8.74 31.48 14.01
C ALA A 833 8.96 32.99 13.84
N LYS A 834 10.13 33.48 14.21
CA LYS A 834 10.47 34.91 14.16
C LYS A 834 10.20 35.53 12.79
N GLU A 835 10.57 34.83 11.72
CA GLU A 835 10.44 35.29 10.33
C GLU A 835 9.03 35.09 9.74
N ALA A 836 8.13 34.39 10.43
CA ALA A 836 6.74 34.27 10.02
C ALA A 836 6.04 35.63 10.14
N HIS A 837 5.25 35.99 9.13
CA HIS A 837 4.53 37.28 9.07
C HIS A 837 3.22 37.30 9.86
N THR A 838 2.93 36.27 10.64
CA THR A 838 1.87 36.31 11.63
C THR A 838 2.12 37.49 12.57
N SER A 839 1.11 38.33 12.82
CA SER A 839 1.27 39.53 13.63
C SER A 839 1.70 39.15 15.06
N GLU A 840 2.51 39.97 15.72
CA GLU A 840 3.09 39.61 17.03
C GLU A 840 2.02 39.27 18.08
N SER A 841 0.97 40.09 18.16
CA SER A 841 -0.17 39.85 19.06
C SER A 841 -0.94 38.56 18.72
N VAL A 842 -0.93 38.15 17.45
CA VAL A 842 -1.53 36.89 16.98
C VAL A 842 -0.63 35.70 17.29
N LYS A 843 0.70 35.83 17.16
CA LYS A 843 1.66 34.81 17.60
C LYS A 843 1.51 34.54 19.10
N GLN A 844 1.30 35.59 19.90
CA GLN A 844 1.07 35.43 21.33
C GLN A 844 -0.17 34.59 21.62
N LEU A 845 -1.29 34.80 20.90
CA LEU A 845 -2.49 33.95 21.06
C LEU A 845 -2.25 32.48 20.69
N ILE A 846 -1.33 32.21 19.77
CA ILE A 846 -0.93 30.83 19.42
C ILE A 846 -0.11 30.24 20.57
N VAL A 847 0.86 30.98 21.11
CA VAL A 847 1.69 30.54 22.26
C VAL A 847 0.84 30.31 23.52
N ASP A 848 -0.16 31.15 23.74
CA ASP A 848 -1.07 31.06 24.89
C ASP A 848 -2.03 29.85 24.81
N ALA A 849 -2.18 29.22 23.64
CA ALA A 849 -3.06 28.09 23.45
C ALA A 849 -2.42 26.80 24.02
N PRO A 850 -3.02 26.14 25.05
CA PRO A 850 -2.37 25.01 25.73
C PRO A 850 -2.15 23.77 24.86
N GLY A 851 -2.95 23.60 23.79
CA GLY A 851 -3.00 22.38 22.99
C GLY A 851 -3.54 21.17 23.76
N VAL A 852 -3.49 20.01 23.10
CA VAL A 852 -3.91 18.72 23.67
C VAL A 852 -3.04 17.57 23.16
N ASP A 853 -3.17 16.42 23.81
CA ASP A 853 -2.68 15.16 23.28
C ASP A 853 -3.62 14.58 22.22
N ASP A 854 -3.13 13.57 21.51
CA ASP A 854 -3.81 12.97 20.37
C ASP A 854 -5.19 12.39 20.71
N ASP A 855 -5.33 11.74 21.87
CA ASP A 855 -6.59 11.13 22.30
C ASP A 855 -7.75 12.14 22.51
N LYS A 856 -7.47 13.44 22.52
CA LYS A 856 -8.43 14.50 22.86
C LYS A 856 -8.76 15.44 21.72
N TRP A 857 -8.09 15.35 20.56
CA TRP A 857 -8.22 16.36 19.50
C TRP A 857 -9.64 16.44 18.92
N GLU A 858 -10.39 15.32 18.88
CA GLU A 858 -11.75 15.28 18.33
C GLU A 858 -12.78 16.11 19.14
N ALA A 859 -12.47 16.50 20.38
CA ALA A 859 -13.39 17.35 21.16
C ALA A 859 -13.53 18.78 20.57
N THR A 860 -12.62 19.18 19.67
CA THR A 860 -12.67 20.46 18.91
C THR A 860 -13.91 20.63 18.05
N TYR A 861 -14.53 19.53 17.58
CA TYR A 861 -15.80 19.57 16.83
C TYR A 861 -16.96 20.11 17.69
N ASP A 862 -16.90 19.87 19.00
CA ASP A 862 -18.01 20.15 19.91
C ASP A 862 -17.79 21.47 20.68
N LYS A 863 -16.55 21.68 21.17
CA LYS A 863 -16.19 22.79 22.07
C LYS A 863 -14.72 23.23 21.93
N PRO A 864 -14.35 24.43 22.41
CA PRO A 864 -12.95 24.84 22.49
C PRO A 864 -12.13 23.83 23.31
N THR A 865 -11.08 23.31 22.70
CA THR A 865 -10.25 22.23 23.25
C THR A 865 -8.79 22.58 22.99
N GLY A 866 -7.98 22.72 24.05
CA GLY A 866 -6.59 23.17 23.93
C GLY A 866 -6.43 24.57 23.34
N GLY A 867 -7.46 25.41 23.43
CA GLY A 867 -7.50 26.73 22.77
C GLY A 867 -7.90 26.69 21.29
N ILE A 868 -8.22 25.52 20.72
CA ILE A 868 -8.60 25.33 19.31
C ILE A 868 -10.08 24.92 19.20
N LEU A 869 -10.72 25.29 18.08
CA LEU A 869 -12.10 24.97 17.75
C LEU A 869 -12.24 24.64 16.27
N THR A 870 -13.11 23.69 15.94
CA THR A 870 -13.46 23.36 14.55
C THR A 870 -14.64 24.20 14.07
N VAL A 871 -14.50 24.81 12.89
CA VAL A 871 -15.56 25.55 12.19
C VAL A 871 -15.66 25.12 10.73
N ASN A 872 -16.79 25.35 10.09
CA ASN A 872 -16.98 24.99 8.69
C ASN A 872 -16.59 26.14 7.76
N SER A 873 -15.80 25.82 6.73
CA SER A 873 -15.45 26.72 5.64
C SER A 873 -16.70 27.18 4.86
N GLU A 874 -16.49 28.08 3.88
CA GLU A 874 -17.54 28.43 2.91
C GLU A 874 -18.00 27.23 2.08
N LEU A 875 -17.11 26.25 1.86
CA LEU A 875 -17.37 25.03 1.10
C LEU A 875 -17.87 23.86 1.98
N GLY A 876 -18.12 24.09 3.26
CA GLY A 876 -18.57 23.06 4.21
C GLY A 876 -17.47 22.17 4.79
N GLU A 877 -16.22 22.31 4.35
CA GLU A 877 -15.07 21.56 4.89
C GLU A 877 -14.68 22.06 6.30
N PRO A 878 -14.32 21.16 7.24
CA PRO A 878 -13.94 21.54 8.59
C PRO A 878 -12.55 22.19 8.64
N ILE A 879 -12.40 23.18 9.52
CA ILE A 879 -11.18 23.96 9.72
C ILE A 879 -10.89 24.11 11.21
N HIS A 880 -9.69 23.72 11.64
CA HIS A 880 -9.20 24.04 12.98
C HIS A 880 -8.68 25.48 13.05
N LYS A 881 -9.20 26.23 14.02
CA LYS A 881 -8.81 27.61 14.30
C LYS A 881 -8.61 27.85 15.80
N VAL A 882 -7.74 28.78 16.17
CA VAL A 882 -7.68 29.29 17.55
C VAL A 882 -9.05 29.84 17.95
N ALA A 883 -9.53 29.49 19.13
CA ALA A 883 -10.87 29.78 19.64
C ALA A 883 -11.00 31.24 20.15
N THR A 884 -10.66 32.19 19.27
CA THR A 884 -10.85 33.63 19.48
C THR A 884 -12.34 33.96 19.59
N ARG A 885 -12.69 35.18 20.05
CA ARG A 885 -14.10 35.63 20.09
C ARG A 885 -14.75 35.56 18.70
N GLY A 886 -14.03 35.98 17.66
CA GLY A 886 -14.52 35.91 16.28
C GLY A 886 -14.76 34.49 15.79
N VAL A 887 -13.88 33.54 16.12
CA VAL A 887 -14.05 32.12 15.74
C VAL A 887 -15.17 31.46 16.55
N LYS A 888 -15.35 31.81 17.82
CA LYS A 888 -16.50 31.35 18.63
C LYS A 888 -17.82 31.84 18.06
N LEU A 889 -17.89 33.09 17.60
CA LEU A 889 -19.06 33.61 16.88
C LEU A 889 -19.30 32.85 15.56
N TRP A 890 -18.23 32.56 14.81
CA TRP A 890 -18.33 31.74 13.61
C TRP A 890 -18.95 30.38 13.92
N ALA A 891 -18.43 29.66 14.92
CA ALA A 891 -18.95 28.36 15.32
C ALA A 891 -20.42 28.41 15.76
N GLU A 892 -20.81 29.50 16.43
CA GLU A 892 -22.20 29.75 16.80
C GLU A 892 -23.09 29.90 15.56
N PHE A 893 -22.66 30.71 14.58
CA PHE A 893 -23.42 30.91 13.34
C PHE A 893 -23.43 29.67 12.43
N ASP A 894 -22.40 28.84 12.44
CA ASP A 894 -22.46 27.52 11.78
C ASP A 894 -23.61 26.66 12.32
N LYS A 895 -23.83 26.68 13.65
CA LYS A 895 -24.89 25.89 14.30
C LYS A 895 -26.28 26.52 14.16
N LYS A 896 -26.40 27.85 14.30
CA LYS A 896 -27.69 28.56 14.37
C LYS A 896 -28.19 29.08 13.02
N VAL A 897 -27.29 29.41 12.10
CA VAL A 897 -27.61 30.12 10.85
C VAL A 897 -27.27 29.25 9.65
N PHE A 898 -25.98 28.93 9.44
CA PHE A 898 -25.52 28.29 8.21
C PHE A 898 -25.95 26.83 8.06
N SER A 899 -26.42 26.19 9.13
CA SER A 899 -27.08 24.87 9.12
C SER A 899 -28.51 24.89 8.58
N LEU A 900 -29.16 26.05 8.52
CA LEU A 900 -30.54 26.21 8.05
C LEU A 900 -30.59 26.27 6.51
N THR A 901 -31.77 26.03 5.91
CA THR A 901 -32.00 26.29 4.48
C THR A 901 -31.90 27.79 4.20
N LYS A 902 -31.62 28.18 2.94
CA LYS A 902 -31.41 29.59 2.58
C LYS A 902 -32.58 30.50 2.93
N GLU A 903 -33.81 30.01 2.79
CA GLU A 903 -35.03 30.74 3.13
C GLU A 903 -35.12 30.98 4.65
N LYS A 904 -34.84 29.94 5.44
CA LYS A 904 -34.82 30.01 6.90
C LYS A 904 -33.67 30.86 7.44
N GLN A 905 -32.53 30.91 6.74
CA GLN A 905 -31.42 31.81 7.07
C GLN A 905 -31.86 33.27 6.99
N VAL A 906 -32.50 33.68 5.90
CA VAL A 906 -32.96 35.07 5.72
C VAL A 906 -33.99 35.46 6.77
N ALA A 907 -34.97 34.59 7.05
CA ALA A 907 -35.95 34.83 8.10
C ALA A 907 -35.30 34.97 9.48
N TRP A 908 -34.39 34.05 9.85
CA TRP A 908 -33.68 34.12 11.12
C TRP A 908 -32.83 35.39 11.26
N LEU A 909 -32.14 35.79 10.18
CA LEU A 909 -31.33 37.02 10.15
C LEU A 909 -32.20 38.27 10.33
N ALA A 910 -33.41 38.30 9.77
CA ALA A 910 -34.35 39.40 9.98
C ALA A 910 -34.81 39.48 11.44
N ASP A 911 -35.20 38.35 12.03
CA ASP A 911 -35.67 38.26 13.43
C ASP A 911 -34.58 38.59 14.46
N ASN A 912 -33.31 38.32 14.12
CA ASN A 912 -32.16 38.47 15.01
C ASN A 912 -31.18 39.56 14.55
N LYS A 913 -31.63 40.50 13.71
CA LYS A 913 -30.78 41.49 13.04
C LYS A 913 -29.88 42.27 14.00
N GLN A 914 -30.45 42.85 15.05
CA GLN A 914 -29.67 43.66 16.01
C GLN A 914 -28.61 42.81 16.72
N TYR A 915 -28.98 41.60 17.15
CA TYR A 915 -28.04 40.65 17.76
C TYR A 915 -26.86 40.34 16.83
N VAL A 916 -27.12 40.08 15.55
CA VAL A 916 -26.06 39.80 14.56
C VAL A 916 -25.15 41.02 14.40
N ILE A 917 -25.71 42.21 14.25
CA ILE A 917 -24.95 43.46 14.12
C ILE A 917 -24.05 43.71 15.32
N ASP A 918 -24.60 43.59 16.54
CA ASP A 918 -23.87 43.80 17.79
C ASP A 918 -22.70 42.82 17.90
N ARG A 919 -22.93 41.53 17.62
CA ARG A 919 -21.89 40.50 17.66
C ARG A 919 -20.82 40.70 16.59
N LEU A 920 -21.18 41.10 15.36
CA LEU A 920 -20.22 41.41 14.31
C LEU A 920 -19.31 42.58 14.72
N ASN A 921 -19.90 43.66 15.23
CA ASN A 921 -19.15 44.84 15.66
C ASN A 921 -18.29 44.58 16.90
N ALA A 922 -18.71 43.72 17.83
CA ALA A 922 -17.97 43.43 19.06
C ALA A 922 -16.86 42.38 18.87
N ASP A 923 -17.13 41.33 18.09
CA ASP A 923 -16.31 40.10 18.15
C ASP A 923 -15.66 39.70 16.83
N PHE A 924 -16.12 40.19 15.68
CA PHE A 924 -15.69 39.65 14.38
C PHE A 924 -14.72 40.56 13.64
N GLN A 925 -13.88 39.96 12.79
CA GLN A 925 -12.91 40.68 11.95
C GLN A 925 -13.54 41.49 10.81
N LYS A 926 -14.83 41.26 10.52
CA LYS A 926 -15.62 42.05 9.56
C LYS A 926 -16.79 42.69 10.30
N PRO A 927 -16.69 43.98 10.67
CA PRO A 927 -17.76 44.68 11.35
C PRO A 927 -18.97 44.89 10.42
N TRP A 928 -20.10 45.26 11.01
CA TRP A 928 -21.23 45.80 10.25
C TRP A 928 -20.82 47.11 9.60
N PHE A 929 -21.02 47.22 8.29
CA PHE A 929 -20.61 48.41 7.55
C PHE A 929 -21.49 49.62 7.88
N PRO A 930 -22.83 49.54 7.76
CA PRO A 930 -23.68 50.71 7.95
C PRO A 930 -23.66 51.27 9.37
N ALA A 931 -23.22 52.52 9.48
CA ALA A 931 -23.17 53.25 10.73
C ALA A 931 -23.36 54.75 10.48
N LYS A 932 -24.07 55.42 11.38
CA LYS A 932 -24.19 56.87 11.41
C LYS A 932 -22.88 57.53 11.82
N ALA A 933 -22.78 58.84 11.59
CA ALA A 933 -21.60 59.63 11.97
C ALA A 933 -21.29 59.55 13.49
N ASP A 934 -22.29 59.31 14.34
CA ASP A 934 -22.12 59.10 15.79
C ASP A 934 -21.72 57.66 16.18
N GLY A 935 -21.62 56.76 15.21
CA GLY A 935 -21.28 55.34 15.39
C GLY A 935 -22.47 54.41 15.62
N SER A 936 -23.70 54.91 15.69
CA SER A 936 -24.90 54.07 15.83
C SER A 936 -25.14 53.21 14.58
N SER A 937 -25.53 51.95 14.77
CA SER A 937 -25.81 51.04 13.64
C SER A 937 -27.12 51.40 12.94
N CYS A 938 -27.12 51.35 11.62
CA CYS A 938 -28.29 51.61 10.79
C CYS A 938 -28.37 50.61 9.61
N ASP A 939 -29.29 50.82 8.68
CA ASP A 939 -29.25 50.19 7.36
C ASP A 939 -28.49 51.02 6.33
N LEU A 940 -27.95 50.35 5.30
CA LEU A 940 -27.20 51.02 4.23
C LEU A 940 -28.03 52.12 3.54
N ALA A 941 -29.34 51.90 3.36
CA ALA A 941 -30.25 52.87 2.76
C ALA A 941 -30.51 54.10 3.66
N GLU A 942 -30.19 54.01 4.95
CA GLU A 942 -30.38 55.10 5.91
C GLU A 942 -29.14 55.98 6.03
N MET A 943 -27.97 55.53 5.55
CA MET A 943 -26.74 56.32 5.56
C MET A 943 -26.79 57.48 4.56
N THR A 944 -26.09 58.56 4.86
CA THR A 944 -25.81 59.63 3.89
C THR A 944 -24.59 59.31 3.03
N TYR A 945 -24.46 59.96 1.87
CA TYR A 945 -23.29 59.73 1.00
C TYR A 945 -21.97 60.08 1.71
N ALA A 946 -21.96 61.11 2.55
CA ALA A 946 -20.81 61.47 3.38
C ALA A 946 -20.48 60.38 4.41
N GLU A 947 -21.49 59.79 5.06
CA GLU A 947 -21.31 58.68 6.01
C GLU A 947 -20.68 57.46 5.32
N VAL A 948 -21.12 57.10 4.10
CA VAL A 948 -20.55 55.97 3.34
C VAL A 948 -19.10 56.26 2.93
N ASN A 949 -18.81 57.47 2.45
CA ASN A 949 -17.45 57.88 2.08
C ASN A 949 -16.49 57.77 3.28
N ALA A 950 -16.87 58.33 4.43
CA ALA A 950 -16.07 58.28 5.65
C ALA A 950 -15.89 56.85 6.15
N ARG A 951 -16.95 56.02 6.09
CA ARG A 951 -16.92 54.63 6.54
C ARG A 951 -16.04 53.73 5.67
N LEU A 952 -16.05 53.91 4.34
CA LEU A 952 -15.13 53.22 3.43
C LEU A 952 -13.68 53.50 3.79
N VAL A 953 -13.32 54.77 3.98
CA VAL A 953 -11.96 55.16 4.39
C VAL A 953 -11.62 54.55 5.75
N ARG A 954 -12.51 54.66 6.75
CA ARG A 954 -12.28 54.11 8.10
C ARG A 954 -11.98 52.61 8.11
N LEU A 955 -12.61 51.83 7.22
CA LEU A 955 -12.49 50.37 7.22
C LEU A 955 -11.50 49.81 6.18
N MET A 956 -11.06 50.63 5.22
CA MET A 956 -10.17 50.19 4.13
C MET A 956 -8.82 50.91 4.08
N TYR A 957 -8.66 52.00 4.84
CA TYR A 957 -7.41 52.77 4.95
C TYR A 957 -6.83 52.67 6.36
N VAL A 958 -5.56 52.25 6.44
CA VAL A 958 -4.79 52.11 7.67
C VAL A 958 -4.14 53.45 7.99
N ALA A 959 -4.86 54.30 8.73
CA ALA A 959 -4.51 55.71 8.92
C ALA A 959 -3.12 55.94 9.54
N HIS A 960 -2.73 55.16 10.53
CA HIS A 960 -1.44 55.32 11.23
C HIS A 960 -0.25 54.88 10.38
N GLU A 961 -0.45 54.00 9.40
CA GLU A 961 0.57 53.59 8.41
C GLU A 961 0.46 54.34 7.07
N LYS A 962 -0.56 55.19 6.92
CA LYS A 962 -0.85 55.96 5.70
C LYS A 962 -0.91 55.10 4.44
N ARG A 963 -1.54 53.92 4.53
CA ARG A 963 -1.71 53.01 3.38
C ARG A 963 -3.13 52.47 3.28
N TRP A 964 -3.52 52.11 2.06
CA TRP A 964 -4.70 51.27 1.85
C TRP A 964 -4.36 49.81 2.13
N ILE A 965 -5.34 49.06 2.64
CA ILE A 965 -5.20 47.60 2.83
C ILE A 965 -4.82 46.92 1.51
N ASP A 966 -5.46 47.34 0.42
CA ASP A 966 -5.14 46.90 -0.93
C ASP A 966 -5.48 48.02 -1.95
N PRO A 967 -4.67 48.23 -3.01
CA PRO A 967 -4.95 49.23 -4.04
C PRO A 967 -6.33 49.08 -4.71
N SER A 968 -6.85 47.86 -4.78
CA SER A 968 -8.18 47.58 -5.35
C SER A 968 -9.32 48.12 -4.47
N LEU A 969 -9.13 48.21 -3.15
CA LEU A 969 -10.08 48.81 -2.21
C LEU A 969 -10.07 50.35 -2.27
N ARG A 970 -8.90 50.94 -2.53
CA ARG A 970 -8.80 52.38 -2.87
C ARG A 970 -9.60 52.69 -4.13
N ASN A 971 -9.43 51.87 -5.16
CA ASN A 971 -10.11 52.06 -6.44
C ASN A 971 -11.63 51.87 -6.28
N LEU A 972 -12.10 50.91 -5.46
CA LEU A 972 -13.52 50.80 -5.09
C LEU A 972 -14.05 52.09 -4.46
N THR A 973 -13.30 52.64 -3.50
CA THR A 973 -13.70 53.89 -2.84
C THR A 973 -13.76 55.04 -3.85
N GLY A 974 -12.83 55.10 -4.80
CA GLY A 974 -12.85 56.07 -5.89
C GLY A 974 -14.04 55.92 -6.84
N ASP A 975 -14.37 54.69 -7.23
CA ASP A 975 -15.57 54.39 -8.05
C ASP A 975 -16.86 54.80 -7.33
N TRP A 976 -16.93 54.57 -6.01
CA TRP A 976 -18.05 55.00 -5.19
C TRP A 976 -18.15 56.54 -5.11
N ILE A 977 -17.03 57.23 -4.85
CA ILE A 977 -17.00 58.70 -4.81
C ILE A 977 -17.47 59.30 -6.14
N ARG A 978 -17.02 58.75 -7.28
CA ARG A 978 -17.51 59.18 -8.61
C ARG A 978 -19.01 58.97 -8.76
N ARG A 979 -19.56 57.88 -8.22
CA ARG A 979 -21.01 57.67 -8.19
C ARG A 979 -21.75 58.74 -7.38
N VAL A 980 -21.17 59.17 -6.26
CA VAL A 980 -21.71 60.29 -5.46
C VAL A 980 -21.71 61.59 -6.30
N GLU A 981 -20.64 61.86 -7.05
CA GLU A 981 -20.58 63.01 -7.96
C GLU A 981 -21.68 62.96 -9.02
N GLU A 982 -21.86 61.82 -9.68
CA GLU A 982 -22.91 61.60 -10.69
C GLU A 982 -24.30 61.87 -10.11
N ARG A 983 -24.55 61.45 -8.88
CA ARG A 983 -25.85 61.59 -8.21
C ARG A 983 -26.14 63.03 -7.80
N LEU A 984 -25.16 63.73 -7.25
CA LEU A 984 -25.32 65.06 -6.65
C LEU A 984 -25.04 66.20 -7.63
N SER A 985 -24.49 65.89 -8.81
CA SER A 985 -24.30 66.87 -9.87
C SER A 985 -25.63 67.27 -10.49
N ASN A 986 -25.93 68.57 -10.46
CA ASN A 986 -27.12 69.12 -11.10
C ASN A 986 -26.95 69.15 -12.63
N VAL A 987 -27.75 68.35 -13.36
CA VAL A 987 -27.67 68.20 -14.84
C VAL A 987 -28.20 69.44 -15.60
N ASN A 988 -28.90 70.34 -14.90
CA ASN A 988 -29.49 71.56 -15.48
C ASN A 988 -28.54 72.78 -15.54
N ASP A 989 -27.30 72.63 -15.07
CA ASP A 989 -26.25 73.64 -15.20
C ASP A 989 -25.53 73.42 -16.55
N SER A 990 -25.53 74.43 -17.43
CA SER A 990 -25.03 74.33 -18.81
C SER A 990 -23.51 74.21 -18.97
N ASN A 991 -22.76 74.06 -17.87
CA ASN A 991 -21.30 73.91 -17.87
C ASN A 991 -20.88 72.44 -17.71
N VAL A 992 -19.88 72.01 -18.49
CA VAL A 992 -19.26 70.68 -18.34
C VAL A 992 -18.65 70.58 -16.93
N LYS A 993 -19.24 69.74 -16.08
CA LYS A 993 -18.71 69.46 -14.74
C LYS A 993 -17.67 68.35 -14.83
N VAL A 994 -16.44 68.68 -14.44
CA VAL A 994 -15.31 67.75 -14.37
C VAL A 994 -15.32 67.08 -12.99
N SER A 995 -15.08 65.77 -12.92
CA SER A 995 -14.99 65.02 -11.65
C SER A 995 -13.98 65.68 -10.70
N VAL A 996 -14.32 65.80 -9.42
CA VAL A 996 -13.38 66.31 -8.39
C VAL A 996 -12.28 65.27 -8.15
N LEU A 997 -12.57 63.98 -8.35
CA LEU A 997 -11.61 62.88 -8.33
C LEU A 997 -11.04 62.56 -9.73
N GLN A 998 -9.99 63.28 -10.14
CA GLN A 998 -9.34 63.06 -11.43
C GLN A 998 -8.55 61.75 -11.47
N SER A 999 -7.83 61.44 -10.38
CA SER A 999 -7.05 60.21 -10.26
C SER A 999 -7.25 59.55 -8.90
N TYR A 1000 -7.29 58.21 -8.86
CA TYR A 1000 -7.33 57.46 -7.60
C TYR A 1000 -6.08 57.65 -6.74
N SER A 1001 -4.99 58.20 -7.27
CA SER A 1001 -3.83 58.60 -6.47
C SER A 1001 -4.13 59.74 -5.49
N GLU A 1002 -5.15 60.56 -5.75
CA GLU A 1002 -5.58 61.61 -4.81
C GLU A 1002 -6.12 61.01 -3.50
N LEU A 1003 -6.60 59.76 -3.53
CA LEU A 1003 -7.02 59.02 -2.35
C LEU A 1003 -5.86 58.43 -1.54
N ASN A 1004 -4.60 58.73 -1.87
CA ASN A 1004 -3.48 58.36 -0.99
C ASN A 1004 -3.51 59.15 0.34
N ASP A 1005 -4.13 60.32 0.33
CA ASP A 1005 -4.54 61.08 1.53
C ASP A 1005 -6.07 61.25 1.52
N PRO A 1006 -6.82 60.20 1.89
CA PRO A 1006 -8.26 60.18 1.68
C PRO A 1006 -8.99 61.17 2.58
N HIS A 1007 -8.49 61.48 3.78
CA HIS A 1007 -9.14 62.42 4.69
C HIS A 1007 -9.13 63.84 4.12
N ALA A 1008 -7.97 64.32 3.67
CA ALA A 1008 -7.85 65.63 3.03
C ALA A 1008 -8.71 65.72 1.75
N PHE A 1009 -8.76 64.62 0.97
CA PHE A 1009 -9.63 64.56 -0.20
C PHE A 1009 -11.12 64.62 0.17
N LEU A 1010 -11.56 63.88 1.19
CA LEU A 1010 -12.96 63.88 1.62
C LEU A 1010 -13.43 65.26 2.11
N ASP A 1011 -12.57 66.02 2.81
CA ASP A 1011 -12.88 67.38 3.22
C ASP A 1011 -13.12 68.29 2.01
N LYS A 1012 -12.18 68.28 1.05
CA LYS A 1012 -12.32 68.99 -0.25
C LYS A 1012 -13.58 68.55 -1.01
N PHE A 1013 -13.90 67.26 -0.98
CA PHE A 1013 -15.08 66.71 -1.65
C PHE A 1013 -16.38 67.24 -1.05
N LEU A 1014 -16.46 67.32 0.29
CA LEU A 1014 -17.65 67.80 1.00
C LEU A 1014 -17.85 69.32 0.87
N GLU A 1015 -16.80 70.08 0.58
CA GLU A 1015 -16.92 71.49 0.17
C GLU A 1015 -17.57 71.63 -1.20
N ALA A 1016 -17.21 70.76 -2.15
CA ALA A 1016 -17.76 70.76 -3.51
C ALA A 1016 -19.19 70.19 -3.58
N PHE A 1017 -19.52 69.19 -2.75
CA PHE A 1017 -20.82 68.52 -2.71
C PHE A 1017 -21.43 68.51 -1.30
N PRO A 1018 -21.82 69.66 -0.73
CA PRO A 1018 -22.32 69.74 0.65
C PRO A 1018 -23.59 68.91 0.89
N ALA A 1019 -24.43 68.71 -0.14
CA ALA A 1019 -25.63 67.87 -0.06
C ALA A 1019 -25.35 66.41 0.31
N ALA A 1020 -24.11 65.92 0.12
CA ALA A 1020 -23.70 64.58 0.53
C ALA A 1020 -23.84 64.34 2.05
N LYS A 1021 -23.82 65.41 2.86
CA LYS A 1021 -23.94 65.34 4.33
C LYS A 1021 -25.35 64.99 4.79
N ASP A 1022 -26.37 65.46 4.05
CA ASP A 1022 -27.77 65.39 4.48
C ASP A 1022 -28.58 64.37 3.67
N GLN A 1023 -28.16 64.05 2.44
CA GLN A 1023 -28.91 63.18 1.55
C GLN A 1023 -28.59 61.70 1.79
N ILE A 1024 -29.62 60.92 2.12
CA ILE A 1024 -29.55 59.46 2.24
C ILE A 1024 -29.39 58.77 0.87
N LEU A 1025 -28.88 57.54 0.88
CA LEU A 1025 -28.64 56.78 -0.34
C LEU A 1025 -29.93 56.50 -1.12
N ALA A 1026 -29.89 56.72 -2.43
CA ALA A 1026 -30.95 56.26 -3.33
C ALA A 1026 -30.90 54.73 -3.48
N SER A 1027 -32.05 54.07 -3.66
CA SER A 1027 -32.12 52.60 -3.79
C SER A 1027 -31.23 52.06 -4.92
N ALA A 1028 -31.10 52.81 -6.02
CA ALA A 1028 -30.20 52.46 -7.12
C ALA A 1028 -28.71 52.48 -6.71
N ASP A 1029 -28.34 53.35 -5.78
CA ASP A 1029 -26.95 53.49 -5.32
C ASP A 1029 -26.63 52.51 -4.20
N VAL A 1030 -27.62 52.10 -3.39
CA VAL A 1030 -27.52 50.92 -2.52
C VAL A 1030 -27.21 49.68 -3.35
N ALA A 1031 -27.97 49.44 -4.43
CA ALA A 1031 -27.73 48.31 -5.32
C ALA A 1031 -26.34 48.37 -5.99
N TYR A 1032 -25.93 49.56 -6.45
CA TYR A 1032 -24.60 49.78 -7.03
C TYR A 1032 -23.48 49.49 -6.00
N PHE A 1033 -23.61 49.98 -4.76
CA PHE A 1033 -22.64 49.76 -3.70
C PHE A 1033 -22.44 48.26 -3.42
N LEU A 1034 -23.53 47.51 -3.30
CA LEU A 1034 -23.48 46.06 -3.10
C LEU A 1034 -22.81 45.34 -4.29
N ALA A 1035 -23.12 45.77 -5.52
CA ALA A 1035 -22.53 45.20 -6.72
C ALA A 1035 -21.01 45.43 -6.81
N ILE A 1036 -20.54 46.66 -6.57
CA ILE A 1036 -19.09 46.96 -6.61
C ILE A 1036 -18.33 46.30 -5.45
N SER A 1037 -18.98 46.08 -4.31
CA SER A 1037 -18.40 45.38 -3.16
C SER A 1037 -18.16 43.89 -3.40
N GLN A 1038 -18.79 43.29 -4.42
CA GLN A 1038 -18.59 41.89 -4.84
C GLN A 1038 -17.77 41.72 -6.13
N ARG A 1039 -17.20 42.81 -6.66
CA ARG A 1039 -16.54 42.81 -7.97
C ARG A 1039 -15.39 41.78 -8.06
N PRO A 1040 -15.38 40.88 -9.06
CA PRO A 1040 -14.26 39.95 -9.26
C PRO A 1040 -12.95 40.68 -9.57
N GLY A 1041 -11.82 40.12 -9.10
CA GLY A 1041 -10.48 40.71 -9.33
C GLY A 1041 -10.10 41.80 -8.33
N GLN A 1042 -10.99 42.12 -7.39
CA GLN A 1042 -10.74 43.00 -6.26
C GLN A 1042 -10.55 42.18 -4.98
N LYS A 1043 -9.81 42.71 -4.01
CA LYS A 1043 -9.81 42.19 -2.64
C LYS A 1043 -11.23 42.28 -2.07
N PRO A 1044 -11.77 41.20 -1.45
CA PRO A 1044 -13.06 41.26 -0.78
C PRO A 1044 -13.09 42.34 0.31
N VAL A 1045 -14.22 43.04 0.42
CA VAL A 1045 -14.36 44.13 1.40
C VAL A 1045 -14.25 43.60 2.84
N PRO A 1046 -13.60 44.33 3.76
CA PRO A 1046 -13.34 43.87 5.13
C PRO A 1046 -14.54 44.10 6.06
N PHE A 1047 -15.78 44.04 5.57
CA PHE A 1047 -17.00 44.35 6.33
C PHE A 1047 -18.23 43.61 5.80
N ILE A 1048 -19.32 43.64 6.55
CA ILE A 1048 -20.63 43.08 6.16
C ILE A 1048 -21.57 44.23 5.77
N PRO A 1049 -21.96 44.36 4.48
CA PRO A 1049 -22.79 45.48 4.03
C PRO A 1049 -24.30 45.22 4.11
N VAL A 1050 -24.72 43.95 4.18
CA VAL A 1050 -26.13 43.54 4.19
C VAL A 1050 -26.29 42.16 4.85
N LEU A 1051 -27.45 41.91 5.49
CA LEU A 1051 -27.85 40.59 5.98
C LEU A 1051 -28.91 40.00 5.03
N ASP A 1052 -28.47 39.22 4.05
CA ASP A 1052 -29.33 38.58 3.04
C ASP A 1052 -28.92 37.11 2.81
N ALA A 1053 -29.43 36.48 1.74
CA ALA A 1053 -29.09 35.10 1.37
C ALA A 1053 -27.59 34.88 1.09
N SER A 1054 -26.82 35.95 0.86
CA SER A 1054 -25.38 35.96 0.62
C SER A 1054 -24.56 36.14 1.91
N PHE A 1055 -25.19 36.28 3.08
CA PHE A 1055 -24.51 36.53 4.36
C PHE A 1055 -23.34 35.55 4.62
N GLY A 1056 -23.52 34.26 4.32
CA GLY A 1056 -22.44 33.27 4.47
C GLY A 1056 -21.18 33.59 3.66
N ILE A 1057 -21.33 34.11 2.45
CA ILE A 1057 -20.21 34.53 1.59
C ILE A 1057 -19.54 35.77 2.21
N TRP A 1058 -20.34 36.79 2.56
CA TRP A 1058 -19.84 38.00 3.20
C TRP A 1058 -19.06 37.71 4.48
N PHE A 1059 -19.55 36.78 5.29
CA PHE A 1059 -18.94 36.39 6.55
C PHE A 1059 -17.62 35.62 6.33
N LYS A 1060 -17.62 34.56 5.51
CA LYS A 1060 -16.52 33.58 5.45
C LYS A 1060 -15.39 33.90 4.46
N LYS A 1061 -15.67 34.62 3.37
CA LYS A 1061 -14.73 34.83 2.25
C LYS A 1061 -13.48 35.64 2.64
N ASP A 1062 -12.30 35.25 2.19
CA ASP A 1062 -11.01 35.96 2.46
C ASP A 1062 -10.80 36.29 3.95
N SER A 1063 -10.85 35.26 4.78
CA SER A 1063 -10.88 35.39 6.25
C SER A 1063 -9.56 35.14 6.96
N LEU A 1064 -8.45 34.94 6.24
CA LEU A 1064 -7.18 34.51 6.84
C LEU A 1064 -6.08 35.58 6.87
N TRP A 1065 -6.11 36.56 5.97
CA TRP A 1065 -5.04 37.55 5.85
C TRP A 1065 -4.94 38.49 7.06
N GLN A 1066 -6.06 38.68 7.78
CA GLN A 1066 -6.16 39.51 8.98
C GLN A 1066 -5.21 39.06 10.10
N ALA A 1067 -4.88 37.76 10.16
CA ALA A 1067 -3.92 37.24 11.14
C ALA A 1067 -2.47 37.75 10.89
N GLU A 1068 -2.15 38.15 9.66
CA GLU A 1068 -0.82 38.68 9.28
C GLU A 1068 -0.79 40.19 9.07
N ASP A 1069 -1.92 40.87 9.26
CA ASP A 1069 -2.04 42.32 9.11
C ASP A 1069 -3.05 42.84 10.13
N ILE A 1070 -2.73 42.69 11.42
CA ILE A 1070 -3.61 43.10 12.51
C ILE A 1070 -3.85 44.62 12.51
N GLU A 1071 -2.89 45.39 11.99
CA GLU A 1071 -2.95 46.85 11.87
C GLU A 1071 -4.13 47.32 10.99
N ALA A 1072 -4.55 46.48 10.04
CA ALA A 1072 -5.69 46.70 9.16
C ALA A 1072 -7.03 46.20 9.72
N VAL A 1073 -7.02 45.47 10.83
CA VAL A 1073 -8.25 44.95 11.47
C VAL A 1073 -8.91 46.07 12.26
N PHE A 1074 -10.24 46.11 12.24
CA PHE A 1074 -11.01 47.07 13.03
C PHE A 1074 -10.63 46.98 14.51
N ASP A 1075 -10.16 48.09 15.07
CA ASP A 1075 -9.62 48.24 16.44
C ASP A 1075 -8.38 47.39 16.76
N GLN A 1076 -7.69 46.82 15.76
CA GLN A 1076 -6.42 46.08 15.90
C GLN A 1076 -6.47 44.91 16.90
N ASP A 1077 -7.66 44.37 17.12
CA ASP A 1077 -7.92 43.41 18.17
C ASP A 1077 -7.72 41.96 17.68
N PRO A 1078 -6.70 41.23 18.18
CA PRO A 1078 -6.38 39.88 17.73
C PRO A 1078 -7.45 38.86 18.11
N GLN A 1079 -8.36 39.16 19.05
CA GLN A 1079 -9.48 38.26 19.39
C GLN A 1079 -10.59 38.23 18.33
N ARG A 1080 -10.51 39.06 17.28
CA ARG A 1080 -11.47 39.10 16.19
C ARG A 1080 -11.12 38.19 15.02
N VAL A 1081 -9.83 37.86 14.88
CA VAL A 1081 -9.28 37.27 13.66
C VAL A 1081 -9.35 35.75 13.66
N CYS A 1082 -9.33 35.18 12.45
CA CYS A 1082 -9.22 33.74 12.26
C CYS A 1082 -7.75 33.32 12.16
N ILE A 1083 -7.32 32.42 13.04
CA ILE A 1083 -5.94 31.93 13.10
C ILE A 1083 -5.98 30.42 12.90
N LEU A 1084 -5.41 29.89 11.83
CA LEU A 1084 -5.36 28.44 11.60
C LEU A 1084 -4.33 27.81 12.54
N GLN A 1085 -4.72 26.82 13.34
CA GLN A 1085 -3.81 26.14 14.25
C GLN A 1085 -4.27 24.72 14.52
N GLY A 1086 -3.34 23.78 14.68
CA GLY A 1086 -3.62 22.37 14.96
C GLY A 1086 -3.69 22.10 16.46
N PRO A 1087 -4.70 21.36 16.96
CA PRO A 1087 -4.90 21.14 18.39
C PRO A 1087 -3.75 20.43 19.09
N VAL A 1088 -3.04 19.54 18.39
CA VAL A 1088 -1.90 18.80 18.96
C VAL A 1088 -0.58 19.56 18.78
N ALA A 1089 -0.39 20.21 17.63
CA ALA A 1089 0.86 20.90 17.32
C ALA A 1089 1.06 22.18 18.15
N VAL A 1090 -0.03 22.85 18.54
CA VAL A 1090 0.05 24.17 19.17
C VAL A 1090 0.75 24.16 20.54
N LYS A 1091 0.74 23.03 21.25
CA LYS A 1091 1.46 22.89 22.54
C LYS A 1091 2.99 23.05 22.42
N HIS A 1092 3.53 22.89 21.22
CA HIS A 1092 4.96 23.06 20.94
C HIS A 1092 5.32 24.53 20.62
N CYS A 1093 4.33 25.41 20.46
CA CYS A 1093 4.55 26.85 20.23
C CYS A 1093 4.85 27.54 21.57
N THR A 1094 6.13 27.65 21.95
CA THR A 1094 6.53 28.18 23.26
C THR A 1094 7.01 29.63 23.25
N SER A 1095 7.35 30.17 22.08
CA SER A 1095 7.88 31.53 21.93
C SER A 1095 7.62 32.09 20.53
N THR A 1096 7.50 33.41 20.43
CA THR A 1096 7.28 34.15 19.18
C THR A 1096 8.60 34.59 18.50
N GLN A 1097 9.74 34.40 19.19
CA GLN A 1097 11.02 35.01 18.85
C GLN A 1097 12.09 34.02 18.35
N ILE A 1098 11.76 32.72 18.25
CA ILE A 1098 12.72 31.69 17.82
C ILE A 1098 12.84 31.71 16.28
N PRO A 1099 14.06 31.87 15.72
CA PRO A 1099 14.29 31.76 14.29
C PRO A 1099 13.95 30.38 13.74
N ILE A 1100 13.40 30.31 12.53
CA ILE A 1100 13.04 29.02 11.90
C ILE A 1100 14.24 28.08 11.71
N ALA A 1101 15.43 28.64 11.49
CA ALA A 1101 16.67 27.86 11.39
C ALA A 1101 17.01 27.13 12.70
N THR A 1102 16.81 27.79 13.84
CA THR A 1102 17.03 27.20 15.17
C THR A 1102 15.96 26.15 15.46
N MET A 1103 14.69 26.46 15.21
CA MET A 1103 13.58 25.53 15.41
C MET A 1103 13.83 24.18 14.72
N LEU A 1104 14.08 24.18 13.41
CA LEU A 1104 14.30 22.94 12.66
C LEU A 1104 15.69 22.32 12.93
N GLY A 1105 16.69 23.14 13.21
CA GLY A 1105 18.05 22.70 13.55
C GLY A 1105 18.09 21.86 14.82
N GLU A 1106 17.46 22.32 15.90
CA GLU A 1106 17.40 21.60 17.17
C GLU A 1106 16.74 20.23 17.03
N ILE A 1107 15.65 20.14 16.26
CA ILE A 1107 15.00 18.85 15.97
C ILE A 1107 15.95 17.94 15.20
N GLN A 1108 16.60 18.46 14.16
CA GLN A 1108 17.50 17.66 13.34
C GLN A 1108 18.67 17.11 14.16
N ASP A 1109 19.30 17.95 14.97
CA ASP A 1109 20.48 17.58 15.76
C ASP A 1109 20.12 16.51 16.80
N GLU A 1110 19.01 16.67 17.51
CA GLU A 1110 18.54 15.66 18.47
C GLU A 1110 18.15 14.34 17.77
N LEU A 1111 17.54 14.39 16.59
CA LEU A 1111 17.26 13.17 15.81
C LEU A 1111 18.55 12.48 15.36
N VAL A 1112 19.57 13.23 14.93
CA VAL A 1112 20.89 12.66 14.57
C VAL A 1112 21.53 12.01 15.79
N GLU A 1113 21.50 12.65 16.96
CA GLU A 1113 22.02 12.09 18.21
C GLU A 1113 21.33 10.78 18.59
N ARG A 1114 19.99 10.72 18.49
CA ARG A 1114 19.21 9.51 18.78
C ARG A 1114 19.53 8.37 17.81
N VAL A 1115 19.60 8.66 16.51
CA VAL A 1115 19.96 7.64 15.50
C VAL A 1115 21.41 7.16 15.71
N LEU A 1116 22.33 8.06 16.05
CA LEU A 1116 23.72 7.71 16.36
C LEU A 1116 23.79 6.78 17.59
N ALA A 1117 23.02 7.06 18.63
CA ALA A 1117 22.94 6.23 19.82
C ALA A 1117 22.38 4.84 19.49
N ASP A 1118 21.20 4.78 18.86
CA ASP A 1118 20.44 3.54 18.68
C ASP A 1118 21.04 2.61 17.61
N TYR A 1119 21.61 3.17 16.53
CA TYR A 1119 22.07 2.38 15.37
C TYR A 1119 23.59 2.37 15.17
N TYR A 1120 24.35 3.25 15.84
CA TYR A 1120 25.82 3.33 15.72
C TYR A 1120 26.55 3.20 17.06
N GLY A 1121 25.82 3.04 18.18
CA GLY A 1121 26.38 2.91 19.53
C GLY A 1121 27.09 4.18 20.01
N GLY A 1122 26.64 5.35 19.55
CA GLY A 1122 27.24 6.65 19.88
C GLY A 1122 28.55 6.98 19.16
N ASP A 1123 29.01 6.12 18.23
CA ASP A 1123 30.31 6.25 17.57
C ASP A 1123 30.18 6.84 16.16
N ALA A 1124 30.52 8.14 16.03
CA ALA A 1124 30.45 8.88 14.76
C ALA A 1124 31.45 8.41 13.69
N THR A 1125 32.44 7.57 14.04
CA THR A 1125 33.40 7.00 13.08
C THR A 1125 32.80 5.87 12.26
N LYS A 1126 31.69 5.28 12.72
CA LYS A 1126 30.94 4.24 11.99
C LYS A 1126 29.96 4.81 10.95
N VAL A 1127 29.80 6.13 10.91
CA VAL A 1127 28.92 6.80 9.94
C VAL A 1127 29.59 6.74 8.56
N PRO A 1128 28.96 6.15 7.54
CA PRO A 1128 29.53 6.04 6.20
C PRO A 1128 29.71 7.41 5.54
N GLU A 1129 30.70 7.51 4.64
CA GLU A 1129 31.00 8.74 3.91
C GLU A 1129 30.54 8.67 2.44
N ILE A 1130 29.99 9.78 1.93
CA ILE A 1130 29.64 9.99 0.52
C ILE A 1130 30.04 11.41 0.09
N ASP A 1131 30.20 11.67 -1.20
CA ASP A 1131 30.55 13.02 -1.66
C ASP A 1131 29.40 14.01 -1.42
N TYR A 1132 28.17 13.62 -1.79
CA TYR A 1132 26.96 14.44 -1.69
C TYR A 1132 25.69 13.58 -1.50
N LEU A 1133 24.65 14.16 -0.90
CA LEU A 1133 23.37 13.49 -0.65
C LEU A 1133 22.47 13.51 -1.90
N ALA A 1134 22.08 12.34 -2.40
CA ALA A 1134 21.20 12.17 -3.55
C ALA A 1134 20.53 10.78 -3.55
N PRO A 1135 19.50 10.53 -4.40
CA PRO A 1135 18.96 9.19 -4.59
C PRO A 1135 20.05 8.21 -4.98
N GLN A 1136 20.04 7.02 -4.39
CA GLN A 1136 21.05 6.02 -4.71
C GLN A 1136 20.88 5.58 -6.19
N PRO A 1137 21.97 5.59 -6.98
CA PRO A 1137 21.92 5.10 -8.35
C PRO A 1137 21.54 3.62 -8.38
N LYS A 1138 20.80 3.20 -9.39
CA LYS A 1138 20.60 1.76 -9.65
C LYS A 1138 21.97 1.16 -10.01
N PRO A 1139 22.42 0.08 -9.34
CA PRO A 1139 23.63 -0.61 -9.75
C PRO A 1139 23.43 -1.16 -11.16
N VAL A 1140 24.33 -0.80 -12.08
CA VAL A 1140 24.39 -1.37 -13.43
C VAL A 1140 25.73 -2.08 -13.53
N ASP A 1141 25.73 -3.37 -13.87
CA ASP A 1141 26.94 -4.08 -14.21
C ASP A 1141 27.34 -3.70 -15.65
N PRO A 1142 28.48 -3.01 -15.86
CA PRO A 1142 28.87 -2.55 -17.18
C PRO A 1142 29.08 -3.68 -18.18
N VAL A 1143 29.47 -4.88 -17.71
CA VAL A 1143 29.73 -6.04 -18.58
C VAL A 1143 28.41 -6.61 -19.10
N SER A 1144 27.47 -6.91 -18.20
CA SER A 1144 26.15 -7.42 -18.57
C SER A 1144 25.40 -6.43 -19.45
N PHE A 1145 25.43 -5.14 -19.10
CA PHE A 1145 24.81 -4.07 -19.89
C PHE A 1145 25.44 -3.97 -21.29
N ALA A 1146 26.77 -4.05 -21.39
CA ALA A 1146 27.44 -4.01 -22.69
C ALA A 1146 27.08 -5.22 -23.56
N ALA A 1147 26.97 -6.41 -22.97
CA ALA A 1147 26.54 -7.62 -23.65
C ALA A 1147 25.08 -7.50 -24.16
N GLU A 1148 24.17 -7.00 -23.34
CA GLU A 1148 22.75 -6.81 -23.68
C GLU A 1148 22.56 -5.89 -24.90
N HIS A 1149 23.36 -4.83 -25.02
CA HIS A 1149 23.26 -3.86 -26.11
C HIS A 1149 24.29 -4.06 -27.23
N ASN A 1150 25.02 -5.17 -27.26
CA ASN A 1150 26.09 -5.43 -28.23
C ASN A 1150 27.14 -4.30 -28.31
N VAL A 1151 27.50 -3.73 -27.16
CA VAL A 1151 28.59 -2.77 -27.02
C VAL A 1151 29.87 -3.55 -26.73
N ALA A 1152 30.91 -3.36 -27.55
CA ALA A 1152 32.19 -4.01 -27.29
C ALA A 1152 32.85 -3.37 -26.06
N HIS A 1153 33.15 -4.18 -25.04
CA HIS A 1153 33.75 -3.73 -23.78
C HIS A 1153 35.12 -4.38 -23.57
N ALA A 1154 36.12 -3.58 -23.28
CA ALA A 1154 37.45 -4.02 -22.90
C ALA A 1154 37.90 -3.30 -21.62
N VAL A 1155 38.72 -3.97 -20.81
CA VAL A 1155 39.31 -3.39 -19.60
C VAL A 1155 40.83 -3.45 -19.74
N GLU A 1156 41.48 -2.31 -19.62
CA GLU A 1156 42.93 -2.15 -19.61
C GLU A 1156 43.38 -1.81 -18.18
N ASP A 1157 44.25 -2.63 -17.58
CA ASP A 1157 44.89 -2.29 -16.31
C ASP A 1157 46.00 -1.25 -16.55
N LEU A 1158 45.99 -0.17 -15.76
CA LEU A 1158 46.97 0.92 -15.84
C LEU A 1158 47.99 0.80 -14.69
N ALA A 1159 49.08 1.57 -14.79
CA ALA A 1159 50.03 1.74 -13.68
C ALA A 1159 49.30 2.22 -12.41
N ASP A 1160 49.83 1.87 -11.23
CA ASP A 1160 49.28 2.21 -9.91
C ASP A 1160 47.91 1.57 -9.58
N GLY A 1161 47.49 0.55 -10.33
CA GLY A 1161 46.26 -0.23 -10.05
C GLY A 1161 44.96 0.43 -10.54
N ALA A 1162 45.06 1.51 -11.31
CA ALA A 1162 43.92 2.11 -12.00
C ALA A 1162 43.42 1.21 -13.15
N LYS A 1163 42.14 1.34 -13.51
CA LYS A 1163 41.51 0.56 -14.59
C LYS A 1163 40.87 1.47 -15.62
N LYS A 1164 41.05 1.15 -16.89
CA LYS A 1164 40.44 1.87 -18.01
C LYS A 1164 39.44 0.95 -18.72
N HIS A 1165 38.17 1.31 -18.64
CA HIS A 1165 37.09 0.64 -19.35
C HIS A 1165 36.89 1.32 -20.71
N VAL A 1166 36.98 0.56 -21.79
CA VAL A 1166 36.80 1.02 -23.17
C VAL A 1166 35.52 0.41 -23.72
N PHE A 1167 34.57 1.26 -24.09
CA PHE A 1167 33.29 0.89 -24.69
C PHE A 1167 33.29 1.34 -26.15
N SER A 1168 32.96 0.46 -27.09
CA SER A 1168 32.82 0.79 -28.52
C SER A 1168 31.43 0.41 -29.02
N ILE A 1169 30.66 1.41 -29.41
CA ILE A 1169 29.25 1.26 -29.80
C ILE A 1169 29.17 1.00 -31.31
N ASN A 1170 29.13 -0.28 -31.68
CA ASN A 1170 28.99 -0.72 -33.07
C ASN A 1170 27.64 -1.44 -33.34
N GLY A 1171 26.84 -1.68 -32.28
CA GLY A 1171 25.57 -2.42 -32.31
C GLY A 1171 24.33 -1.53 -32.13
N VAL A 1172 23.28 -2.08 -31.51
CA VAL A 1172 22.02 -1.38 -31.19
C VAL A 1172 22.30 -0.29 -30.15
N LEU A 1173 21.75 0.92 -30.36
CA LEU A 1173 21.95 2.02 -29.42
C LEU A 1173 21.18 1.76 -28.12
N PRO A 1174 21.86 1.76 -26.96
CA PRO A 1174 21.17 1.66 -25.68
C PRO A 1174 20.30 2.90 -25.42
N PRO A 1175 19.26 2.80 -24.57
CA PRO A 1175 18.55 3.97 -24.08
C PRO A 1175 19.51 4.95 -23.40
N THR A 1176 19.44 6.24 -23.75
CA THR A 1176 20.37 7.26 -23.25
C THR A 1176 20.48 7.29 -21.72
N GLY A 1177 19.36 7.14 -21.00
CA GLY A 1177 19.39 7.15 -19.54
C GLY A 1177 20.18 5.98 -18.94
N GLU A 1178 19.98 4.78 -19.48
CA GLU A 1178 20.66 3.57 -19.02
C GLU A 1178 22.15 3.60 -19.36
N TRP A 1179 22.49 4.05 -20.58
CA TRP A 1179 23.86 4.30 -21.00
C TRP A 1179 24.60 5.25 -20.05
N LEU A 1180 24.00 6.39 -19.74
CA LEU A 1180 24.61 7.37 -18.85
C LEU A 1180 24.76 6.83 -17.42
N ASN A 1181 23.77 6.07 -16.92
CA ASN A 1181 23.87 5.42 -15.61
C ASN A 1181 24.98 4.37 -15.57
N ALA A 1182 25.16 3.58 -16.64
CA ALA A 1182 26.23 2.60 -16.75
C ALA A 1182 27.62 3.26 -16.73
N LEU A 1183 27.80 4.38 -17.43
CA LEU A 1183 29.05 5.15 -17.43
C LEU A 1183 29.32 5.80 -16.08
N ALA A 1184 28.29 6.30 -15.43
CA ALA A 1184 28.41 7.09 -14.22
C ALA A 1184 28.71 6.24 -12.98
N GLY A 1185 28.20 5.00 -12.96
CA GLY A 1185 28.49 3.99 -11.94
C GLY A 1185 27.65 4.14 -10.66
N PRO A 1186 27.81 3.21 -9.71
CA PRO A 1186 26.96 3.16 -8.51
C PRO A 1186 27.40 4.13 -7.40
N LYS A 1187 28.64 4.66 -7.46
CA LYS A 1187 29.18 5.56 -6.43
C LYS A 1187 28.72 6.99 -6.68
N LEU A 1188 28.23 7.65 -5.63
CA LEU A 1188 27.90 9.08 -5.66
C LEU A 1188 29.18 9.91 -5.66
N GLY A 1189 29.74 10.14 -6.85
CA GLY A 1189 30.89 11.03 -7.08
C GLY A 1189 30.62 12.06 -8.18
N TRP A 1190 31.65 12.82 -8.57
CA TRP A 1190 31.49 13.91 -9.54
C TRP A 1190 30.88 13.47 -10.88
N LEU A 1191 31.27 12.29 -11.41
CA LEU A 1191 30.74 11.78 -12.68
C LEU A 1191 29.25 11.42 -12.55
N GLN A 1192 28.87 10.81 -11.43
CA GLN A 1192 27.47 10.54 -11.12
C GLN A 1192 26.65 11.81 -11.07
N ALA A 1193 27.12 12.86 -10.37
CA ALA A 1193 26.44 14.15 -10.33
C ALA A 1193 26.33 14.78 -11.73
N PHE A 1194 27.39 14.67 -12.53
CA PHE A 1194 27.47 15.28 -13.86
C PHE A 1194 26.53 14.62 -14.87
N LEU A 1195 26.38 13.29 -14.82
CA LEU A 1195 25.59 12.52 -15.79
C LEU A 1195 24.15 12.28 -15.36
N SER A 1196 23.84 12.18 -14.06
CA SER A 1196 22.50 11.84 -13.59
C SER A 1196 21.57 13.05 -13.45
N ASN A 1197 22.10 14.23 -13.12
CA ASN A 1197 21.28 15.43 -12.86
C ASN A 1197 20.43 15.84 -14.07
N VAL A 1198 19.16 16.17 -13.81
CA VAL A 1198 18.18 16.60 -14.84
C VAL A 1198 18.54 18.00 -15.38
N SER A 1199 18.99 18.89 -14.50
CA SER A 1199 19.39 20.27 -14.82
C SER A 1199 20.74 20.59 -14.19
N ILE A 1200 21.46 21.54 -14.80
CA ILE A 1200 22.68 22.14 -14.25
C ILE A 1200 22.46 23.64 -14.00
N GLN A 1201 23.15 24.17 -13.01
CA GLN A 1201 23.08 25.60 -12.70
C GLN A 1201 24.02 26.38 -13.64
N ALA A 1202 23.50 27.42 -14.28
CA ALA A 1202 24.21 28.36 -15.14
C ALA A 1202 23.98 29.80 -14.63
N GLY A 1203 24.90 30.29 -13.81
CA GLY A 1203 24.70 31.54 -13.06
C GLY A 1203 23.48 31.42 -12.14
N GLU A 1204 22.52 32.33 -12.26
CA GLU A 1204 21.27 32.32 -11.49
C GLU A 1204 20.20 31.39 -12.09
N THR A 1205 20.38 30.93 -13.33
CA THR A 1205 19.41 30.10 -14.05
C THR A 1205 19.71 28.61 -13.95
N SER A 1206 18.67 27.77 -13.99
CA SER A 1206 18.76 26.31 -14.06
C SER A 1206 18.43 25.85 -15.49
N VAL A 1207 19.42 25.34 -16.23
CA VAL A 1207 19.20 24.86 -17.61
C VAL A 1207 19.17 23.32 -17.69
N PRO A 1208 18.47 22.72 -18.67
CA PRO A 1208 18.55 21.27 -18.91
C PRO A 1208 19.99 20.82 -19.09
N ASN A 1209 20.37 19.67 -18.51
CA ASN A 1209 21.75 19.21 -18.53
C ASN A 1209 22.24 18.93 -19.97
N PRO A 1210 23.09 19.80 -20.57
CA PRO A 1210 23.48 19.67 -21.98
C PRO A 1210 24.43 18.49 -22.20
N VAL A 1211 25.11 18.02 -21.15
CA VAL A 1211 26.05 16.91 -21.16
C VAL A 1211 25.35 15.63 -21.58
N LYS A 1212 24.11 15.41 -21.12
CA LYS A 1212 23.30 14.25 -21.48
C LYS A 1212 23.11 14.12 -22.99
N ARG A 1213 23.02 15.25 -23.71
CA ARG A 1213 22.90 15.29 -25.18
C ARG A 1213 24.24 15.01 -25.87
N VAL A 1214 25.34 15.51 -25.29
CA VAL A 1214 26.70 15.30 -25.82
C VAL A 1214 27.11 13.84 -25.69
N LEU A 1215 26.76 13.21 -24.56
CA LEU A 1215 27.13 11.83 -24.21
C LEU A 1215 26.06 10.79 -24.55
N ALA A 1216 24.99 11.21 -25.24
CA ALA A 1216 24.01 10.27 -25.76
C ALA A 1216 24.70 9.25 -26.69
N PRO A 1217 24.35 7.95 -26.60
CA PRO A 1217 25.01 6.91 -27.35
C PRO A 1217 24.79 7.11 -28.86
N ARG A 1218 25.87 6.97 -29.66
CA ARG A 1218 25.85 7.08 -31.13
C ARG A 1218 26.65 5.94 -31.77
N HIS A 1219 26.29 5.58 -33.00
CA HIS A 1219 27.04 4.59 -33.75
C HIS A 1219 28.47 5.07 -34.04
N GLY A 1220 29.45 4.17 -33.89
CA GLY A 1220 30.86 4.49 -34.08
C GLY A 1220 31.46 5.33 -32.96
N GLN A 1221 30.75 5.52 -31.85
CA GLN A 1221 31.26 6.19 -30.67
C GLN A 1221 32.12 5.23 -29.83
N ARG A 1222 33.30 5.70 -29.42
CA ARG A 1222 34.18 5.03 -28.44
C ARG A 1222 34.22 5.87 -27.17
N VAL A 1223 33.99 5.26 -26.03
CA VAL A 1223 34.01 5.92 -24.71
C VAL A 1223 35.01 5.21 -23.81
N GLU A 1224 35.88 5.98 -23.16
CA GLU A 1224 36.91 5.47 -22.26
C GLU A 1224 36.71 6.05 -20.87
N LEU A 1225 36.40 5.20 -19.90
CA LEU A 1225 36.24 5.55 -18.50
C LEU A 1225 37.46 5.07 -17.70
N THR A 1226 38.24 5.99 -17.18
CA THR A 1226 39.38 5.68 -16.31
C THR A 1226 38.96 5.78 -14.85
N LEU A 1227 39.08 4.69 -14.10
CA LEU A 1227 38.82 4.57 -12.68
C LEU A 1227 40.15 4.44 -11.92
N ARG A 1228 40.25 5.09 -10.76
CA ARG A 1228 41.36 4.90 -9.82
C ARG A 1228 41.31 3.52 -9.17
N ALA A 1229 42.36 3.14 -8.43
CA ALA A 1229 42.41 1.88 -7.69
C ALA A 1229 41.27 1.72 -6.66
N ASP A 1230 40.76 2.83 -6.10
CA ASP A 1230 39.60 2.86 -5.21
C ASP A 1230 38.25 2.81 -5.95
N GLY A 1231 38.26 2.73 -7.28
CA GLY A 1231 37.08 2.71 -8.14
C GLY A 1231 36.43 4.07 -8.39
N GLN A 1232 37.02 5.19 -7.93
CA GLN A 1232 36.52 6.53 -8.23
C GLN A 1232 36.84 6.95 -9.67
N PRO A 1233 35.91 7.63 -10.38
CA PRO A 1233 36.15 8.09 -11.74
C PRO A 1233 37.21 9.17 -11.77
N LEU A 1234 38.26 8.96 -12.58
CA LEU A 1234 39.33 9.93 -12.81
C LEU A 1234 39.05 10.78 -14.05
N LYS A 1235 38.63 10.15 -15.15
CA LYS A 1235 38.44 10.80 -16.45
C LYS A 1235 37.47 10.01 -17.34
N LEU A 1236 36.68 10.72 -18.15
CA LEU A 1236 35.85 10.16 -19.21
C LEU A 1236 36.25 10.79 -20.55
N ASP A 1237 36.77 9.99 -21.48
CA ASP A 1237 37.10 10.41 -22.84
C ASP A 1237 36.08 9.86 -23.84
N VAL A 1238 35.63 10.69 -24.77
CA VAL A 1238 34.59 10.32 -25.74
C VAL A 1238 35.06 10.68 -27.13
N PHE A 1239 35.11 9.68 -27.98
CA PHE A 1239 35.54 9.76 -29.36
C PHE A 1239 34.34 9.44 -30.25
N SER A 1240 34.08 10.30 -31.22
CA SER A 1240 33.04 10.09 -32.23
C SER A 1240 33.66 10.29 -33.60
N ALA A 1241 33.23 9.53 -34.60
CA ALA A 1241 33.47 9.93 -35.98
C ALA A 1241 32.84 11.32 -36.19
N ILE A 1242 33.59 12.23 -36.81
CA ILE A 1242 33.02 13.44 -37.39
C ILE A 1242 32.18 12.95 -38.57
N GLN A 1243 30.86 13.00 -38.45
CA GLN A 1243 29.96 12.83 -39.60
C GLN A 1243 29.80 14.17 -40.31
#